data_AF-A0A926W9F2-F1
#
_entry.id   AF-A0A926W9F2-F1
#
_cell.length_a   1.000
_cell.length_b   1.000
_cell.length_c   1.000
_cell.angle_alpha   90.00
_cell.angle_beta   90.00
_cell.angle_gamma   90.00
#
_symmetry.space_group_name_H-M   'P 1'
#
loop_
_entity.id
_entity.type
_entity.pdbx_description
1 polymer ?
#
loop_
_entity_poly.entity_id
_entity_poly.type
_entity_poly.pdbx_seq_one_letter_code
_entity_poly.pdbx_strand_id
1 'polypeptide(L)'
;MSLRFCLPGRCFLKRWKFWGLLLGSTIATLLLLSLAASAVSESNYFLARQSAFNRVEAYPIKTLPSTADYRPTGEWMGRLLLPEVEEYAESPGDWVWLEVWHAPIAEPNLVGQKVKLTWQPNPQTEAYVRAVTRDVQFTKQAEQSAEAGSIVPTRLNGRDAVGPLQSLAGARPEDDVTVRLDSVKLITEGTPVVLQTALEPIQVTGREYGLVKILGPNPEVKKPLPPECPGASPCPSEYFKVQHYSAATGLFDGTAETVRIPQQPQVGGHFFSSIRELENASGGTQGWYIYGARDAEGVFTVQALKPRVLFQLQPDQVVLGPTAGLNYIDRQNWQDTPARKGTLRRVLVNPTAAAPEAALKSWQEGDYALVIHLFGGIGGDNKESASLVTVTGHFAYGLARVIREPFTGELQFSILYQQIYAHNTNGIVAGTHDWSAFMGDLQRGWLGQRPVSDVVVKLDYFTQPLELGETTLSLFHQLLIEAQVIAARYRIGDGTGLAAVTPATSCVQDSSQALYIAMQQVKQQATANPATVEWIKQHPDDPEVQKFNQFRRLSKALTQALTPYGVVRSDWENNAGVLAGVAGHDRFARSHGLLSGILSWRSMMPRWGHDDISRIFLRQGAQLWFLRANQVGGIDLGIAPVAPTLLLGGVPVLGQVMKRLADAVAQPTWDEGSVILGSLLLYGAIALPYGFKSKFLRRFAVIGNPLIFLFNLVRLLLLPALIEEVLFRVILLPHPVEGLPLGRWLIWAGLSLGLFVVYHFLSARTYYPAGNPTFFDRRFVVLMTWLGVVLTLAYRVTGSIWVVTLIHWVVVAVWLHGLGGIPRLAGKKFSGEGDLNRPNPM
;
A
#
# COMPACT_ATOMS: atom_id res chain seq x y z
N MET A 1 24.23 -14.75 60.96
CA MET A 1 22.95 -14.17 61.41
C MET A 1 22.17 -13.73 60.18
N SER A 2 21.06 -14.41 59.86
CA SER A 2 20.34 -14.26 58.60
C SER A 2 19.72 -12.87 58.42
N LEU A 3 20.16 -12.11 57.43
CA LEU A 3 19.44 -10.92 56.95
C LEU A 3 18.69 -11.30 55.68
N ARG A 4 17.39 -11.52 55.84
CA ARG A 4 16.42 -11.69 54.76
C ARG A 4 16.40 -10.41 53.91
N PHE A 5 16.83 -10.50 52.66
CA PHE A 5 16.52 -9.52 51.63
C PHE A 5 15.00 -9.50 51.41
N CYS A 6 14.32 -8.48 51.92
CA CYS A 6 12.95 -8.20 51.52
C CYS A 6 13.00 -7.56 50.12
N LEU A 7 12.70 -8.39 49.11
CA LEU A 7 12.59 -8.06 47.70
C LEU A 7 11.43 -7.07 47.43
N PRO A 8 11.60 -6.05 46.57
CA PRO A 8 10.48 -5.26 46.02
C PRO A 8 9.60 -6.06 45.04
N GLY A 9 9.94 -7.31 44.72
CA GLY A 9 9.26 -8.11 43.69
C GLY A 9 7.91 -8.72 44.10
N ARG A 10 7.65 -8.91 45.40
CA ARG A 10 6.44 -9.66 45.83
C ARG A 10 5.13 -8.86 45.82
N CYS A 11 5.18 -7.53 45.90
CA CYS A 11 3.99 -6.68 45.71
C CYS A 11 3.72 -6.34 44.23
N PHE A 12 4.74 -6.35 43.37
CA PHE A 12 4.59 -5.98 41.96
C PHE A 12 3.90 -7.07 41.13
N LEU A 13 4.22 -8.34 41.39
CA LEU A 13 3.66 -9.50 40.67
C LEU A 13 2.17 -9.78 40.97
N LYS A 14 1.66 -9.43 42.16
CA LYS A 14 0.23 -9.64 42.49
C LYS A 14 -0.69 -8.62 41.80
N ARG A 15 -0.23 -7.38 41.62
CA ARG A 15 -0.99 -6.34 40.89
C ARG A 15 -1.04 -6.61 39.39
N TRP A 16 0.05 -7.12 38.79
CA TRP A 16 0.09 -7.45 37.36
C TRP A 16 -0.78 -8.64 36.94
N LYS A 17 -0.97 -9.65 37.82
CA LYS A 17 -1.91 -10.75 37.54
C LYS A 17 -3.36 -10.26 37.44
N PHE A 18 -3.75 -9.29 38.27
CA PHE A 18 -5.11 -8.73 38.25
C PHE A 18 -5.36 -7.88 36.99
N TRP A 19 -4.41 -7.03 36.60
CA TRP A 19 -4.50 -6.23 35.36
C TRP A 19 -4.34 -7.09 34.09
N GLY A 20 -3.52 -8.13 34.10
CA GLY A 20 -3.37 -9.07 32.98
C GLY A 20 -4.61 -9.93 32.74
N LEU A 21 -5.31 -10.34 33.81
CA LEU A 21 -6.60 -11.03 33.70
C LEU A 21 -7.73 -10.09 33.25
N LEU A 22 -7.73 -8.82 33.70
CA LEU A 22 -8.70 -7.82 33.24
C LEU A 22 -8.48 -7.43 31.77
N LEU A 23 -7.23 -7.28 31.32
CA LEU A 23 -6.88 -7.00 29.93
C LEU A 23 -7.19 -8.20 29.03
N GLY A 24 -6.89 -9.42 29.50
CA GLY A 24 -7.24 -10.66 28.81
C GLY A 24 -8.75 -10.86 28.68
N SER A 25 -9.52 -10.56 29.74
CA SER A 25 -10.98 -10.70 29.69
C SER A 25 -11.63 -9.60 28.84
N THR A 26 -11.15 -8.35 28.89
CA THR A 26 -11.66 -7.28 28.02
C THR A 26 -11.33 -7.51 26.55
N ILE A 27 -10.12 -8.00 26.21
CA ILE A 27 -9.77 -8.40 24.84
C ILE A 27 -10.65 -9.57 24.38
N ALA A 28 -10.87 -10.60 25.21
CA ALA A 28 -11.74 -11.72 24.88
C ALA A 28 -13.22 -11.30 24.73
N THR A 29 -13.69 -10.37 25.57
CA THR A 29 -15.07 -9.84 25.50
C THR A 29 -15.24 -8.93 24.28
N LEU A 30 -14.22 -8.14 23.91
CA LEU A 30 -14.19 -7.34 22.67
C LEU A 30 -14.12 -8.21 21.41
N LEU A 31 -13.40 -9.34 21.44
CA LEU A 31 -13.36 -10.34 20.37
C LEU A 31 -14.69 -11.10 20.22
N LEU A 32 -15.41 -11.32 21.33
CA LEU A 32 -16.72 -11.97 21.32
C LEU A 32 -17.86 -11.00 20.94
N LEU A 33 -17.72 -9.70 21.21
CA LEU A 33 -18.67 -8.65 20.80
C LEU A 33 -18.56 -8.27 19.31
N SER A 34 -17.48 -8.65 18.62
CA SER A 34 -17.36 -8.52 17.16
C SER A 34 -18.08 -9.62 16.36
N LEU A 35 -18.80 -10.54 17.03
CA LEU A 35 -19.66 -11.56 16.42
C LEU A 35 -21.14 -11.13 16.44
N ALA A 36 -21.43 -9.83 16.27
CA ALA A 36 -22.78 -9.45 15.88
C ALA A 36 -23.02 -10.02 14.48
N ALA A 37 -23.98 -10.95 14.38
CA ALA A 37 -24.46 -11.43 13.11
C ALA A 37 -24.93 -10.23 12.29
N SER A 38 -24.15 -9.85 11.29
CA SER A 38 -24.58 -8.88 10.29
C SER A 38 -25.86 -9.43 9.69
N ALA A 39 -26.92 -8.64 9.71
CA ALA A 39 -28.11 -8.95 8.93
C ALA A 39 -27.70 -9.23 7.49
N VAL A 40 -28.34 -10.22 6.85
CA VAL A 40 -28.15 -10.52 5.43
C VAL A 40 -28.41 -9.22 4.67
N SER A 41 -27.34 -8.57 4.22
CA SER A 41 -27.45 -7.39 3.37
C SER A 41 -27.52 -7.89 1.94
N GLU A 42 -28.52 -7.43 1.20
CA GLU A 42 -28.52 -7.58 -0.26
C GLU A 42 -27.18 -7.07 -0.81
N SER A 43 -26.62 -7.79 -1.78
CA SER A 43 -25.36 -7.42 -2.39
C SER A 43 -25.48 -6.07 -3.10
N ASN A 44 -24.51 -5.19 -2.90
CA ASN A 44 -24.44 -3.89 -3.57
C ASN A 44 -24.51 -4.04 -5.11
N TYR A 45 -23.92 -5.10 -5.66
CA TYR A 45 -24.02 -5.45 -7.08
C TYR A 45 -25.48 -5.66 -7.54
N PHE A 46 -26.27 -6.43 -6.78
CA PHE A 46 -27.67 -6.69 -7.13
C PHE A 46 -28.53 -5.44 -6.95
N LEU A 47 -28.35 -4.69 -5.84
CA LEU A 47 -29.00 -3.40 -5.61
C LEU A 47 -28.78 -2.44 -6.78
N ALA A 48 -27.54 -2.30 -7.23
CA ALA A 48 -27.22 -1.48 -8.39
C ALA A 48 -27.93 -1.94 -9.67
N ARG A 49 -27.96 -3.26 -9.93
CA ARG A 49 -28.56 -3.83 -11.16
C ARG A 49 -30.08 -3.72 -11.22
N GLN A 50 -30.77 -3.43 -10.11
CA GLN A 50 -32.21 -3.13 -10.13
C GLN A 50 -32.52 -1.93 -11.04
N SER A 51 -31.58 -1.00 -11.16
CA SER A 51 -31.69 0.13 -12.07
C SER A 51 -31.30 -0.24 -13.50
N ALA A 52 -32.19 0.00 -14.46
CA ALA A 52 -31.99 -0.41 -15.85
C ALA A 52 -30.70 0.14 -16.48
N PHE A 53 -30.33 1.39 -16.16
CA PHE A 53 -29.12 2.04 -16.68
C PHE A 53 -27.80 1.41 -16.20
N ASN A 54 -27.84 0.55 -15.18
CA ASN A 54 -26.66 -0.20 -14.72
C ASN A 54 -26.54 -1.59 -15.38
N ARG A 55 -27.44 -1.93 -16.31
CA ARG A 55 -27.42 -3.18 -17.05
C ARG A 55 -26.91 -2.93 -18.46
N VAL A 56 -25.99 -3.76 -18.92
CA VAL A 56 -25.35 -3.60 -20.25
C VAL A 56 -26.37 -3.75 -21.38
N GLU A 57 -27.45 -4.50 -21.14
CA GLU A 57 -28.55 -4.72 -22.08
C GLU A 57 -29.39 -3.47 -22.35
N ALA A 58 -29.27 -2.43 -21.52
CA ALA A 58 -29.99 -1.16 -21.72
C ALA A 58 -29.40 -0.32 -22.87
N TYR A 59 -28.24 -0.70 -23.40
CA TYR A 59 -27.49 0.07 -24.38
C TYR A 59 -27.39 -0.69 -25.71
N PRO A 60 -28.09 -0.26 -26.77
CA PRO A 60 -28.06 -0.95 -28.06
C PRO A 60 -26.65 -0.98 -28.68
N ILE A 61 -26.22 -2.15 -29.13
CA ILE A 61 -24.94 -2.31 -29.82
C ILE A 61 -25.09 -1.86 -31.26
N LYS A 62 -24.53 -0.68 -31.55
CA LYS A 62 -24.49 -0.05 -32.88
C LYS A 62 -23.09 0.48 -33.12
N THR A 63 -22.67 0.57 -34.37
CA THR A 63 -21.43 1.24 -34.75
C THR A 63 -21.44 2.67 -34.21
N LEU A 64 -20.34 3.06 -33.55
CA LEU A 64 -20.23 4.40 -32.98
C LEU A 64 -20.15 5.44 -34.11
N PRO A 65 -20.85 6.58 -34.00
CA PRO A 65 -20.74 7.63 -34.98
C PRO A 65 -19.34 8.24 -34.92
N SER A 66 -18.75 8.56 -36.07
CA SER A 66 -17.52 9.36 -36.11
C SER A 66 -17.90 10.79 -35.77
N THR A 67 -17.62 11.20 -34.53
CA THR A 67 -17.86 12.56 -34.04
C THR A 67 -16.58 13.13 -33.45
N ALA A 68 -16.44 14.46 -33.47
CA ALA A 68 -15.34 15.13 -32.78
C ALA A 68 -15.53 15.14 -31.25
N ASP A 69 -16.75 14.91 -30.77
CA ASP A 69 -17.18 15.05 -29.38
C ASP A 69 -16.99 13.76 -28.55
N TYR A 70 -17.01 12.60 -29.21
CA TYR A 70 -16.88 11.29 -28.58
C TYR A 70 -15.82 10.41 -29.24
N ARG A 71 -15.14 9.61 -28.43
CA ARG A 71 -14.13 8.63 -28.88
C ARG A 71 -14.41 7.25 -28.26
N PRO A 72 -14.11 6.16 -28.96
CA PRO A 72 -14.22 4.83 -28.38
C PRO A 72 -13.25 4.66 -27.20
N THR A 73 -13.67 3.93 -26.17
CA THR A 73 -12.84 3.64 -24.98
C THR A 73 -11.63 2.74 -25.32
N GLY A 74 -11.70 1.97 -26.41
CA GLY A 74 -10.61 1.16 -26.94
C GLY A 74 -10.90 0.67 -28.35
N GLU A 75 -9.86 0.30 -29.11
CA GLU A 75 -10.03 -0.15 -30.50
C GLU A 75 -10.85 -1.45 -30.58
N TRP A 76 -10.47 -2.45 -29.78
CA TRP A 76 -11.27 -3.65 -29.53
C TRP A 76 -11.88 -3.56 -28.16
N MET A 77 -13.21 -3.53 -28.08
CA MET A 77 -13.93 -3.40 -26.82
C MET A 77 -15.25 -4.16 -26.87
N GLY A 78 -15.63 -4.78 -25.77
CA GLY A 78 -16.84 -5.59 -25.68
C GLY A 78 -17.06 -6.16 -24.28
N ARG A 79 -18.13 -6.94 -24.11
CA ARG A 79 -18.29 -7.76 -22.91
C ARG A 79 -17.79 -9.18 -23.14
N LEU A 80 -17.21 -9.74 -22.09
CA LEU A 80 -16.85 -11.15 -22.06
C LEU A 80 -18.09 -11.98 -21.73
N LEU A 81 -18.28 -13.08 -22.46
CA LEU A 81 -19.26 -14.11 -22.14
C LEU A 81 -18.54 -15.41 -21.82
N LEU A 82 -18.88 -16.00 -20.67
CA LEU A 82 -18.39 -17.33 -20.34
C LEU A 82 -19.01 -18.34 -21.32
N PRO A 83 -18.23 -19.27 -21.91
CA PRO A 83 -18.80 -20.27 -22.79
C PRO A 83 -19.65 -21.26 -22.00
N GLU A 84 -20.73 -21.71 -22.63
CA GLU A 84 -21.63 -22.71 -22.04
C GLU A 84 -20.90 -24.04 -21.82
N VAL A 85 -21.46 -24.90 -20.98
CA VAL A 85 -20.84 -26.18 -20.60
C VAL A 85 -20.62 -27.06 -21.84
N GLU A 86 -21.58 -27.08 -22.76
CA GLU A 86 -21.53 -27.84 -24.00
C GLU A 86 -20.46 -27.29 -24.96
N GLU A 87 -20.40 -25.96 -25.13
CA GLU A 87 -19.40 -25.32 -26.00
C GLU A 87 -17.97 -25.58 -25.50
N TYR A 88 -17.78 -25.58 -24.18
CA TYR A 88 -16.49 -25.90 -23.58
C TYR A 88 -16.12 -27.38 -23.76
N ALA A 89 -17.08 -28.29 -23.65
CA ALA A 89 -16.85 -29.72 -23.87
C ALA A 89 -16.40 -30.03 -25.30
N GLU A 90 -16.93 -29.29 -26.30
CA GLU A 90 -16.53 -29.42 -27.70
C GLU A 90 -15.12 -28.85 -27.99
N SER A 91 -14.73 -27.80 -27.28
CA SER A 91 -13.42 -27.16 -27.45
C SER A 91 -12.78 -26.82 -26.10
N PRO A 92 -12.14 -27.78 -25.41
CA PRO A 92 -11.49 -27.51 -24.13
C PRO A 92 -10.31 -26.54 -24.26
N GLY A 93 -10.06 -25.75 -23.22
CA GLY A 93 -8.93 -24.80 -23.16
C GLY A 93 -9.33 -23.45 -22.57
N ASP A 94 -8.39 -22.51 -22.46
CA ASP A 94 -8.70 -21.17 -21.97
C ASP A 94 -9.11 -20.21 -23.09
N TRP A 95 -10.42 -20.00 -23.21
CA TRP A 95 -11.03 -19.07 -24.15
C TRP A 95 -12.39 -18.60 -23.63
N VAL A 96 -12.87 -17.48 -24.16
CA VAL A 96 -14.20 -16.91 -23.86
C VAL A 96 -14.81 -16.31 -25.12
N TRP A 97 -16.10 -16.02 -25.12
CA TRP A 97 -16.69 -15.19 -26.16
C TRP A 97 -16.47 -13.71 -25.84
N LEU A 98 -16.22 -12.92 -26.86
CA LEU A 98 -16.30 -11.46 -26.80
C LEU A 98 -17.48 -11.03 -27.66
N GLU A 99 -18.48 -10.40 -27.04
CA GLU A 99 -19.50 -9.66 -27.79
C GLU A 99 -18.94 -8.28 -28.13
N VAL A 100 -18.60 -8.09 -29.40
CA VAL A 100 -17.84 -6.92 -29.86
C VAL A 100 -18.74 -5.68 -29.87
N TRP A 101 -18.42 -4.70 -29.04
CA TRP A 101 -19.14 -3.43 -28.95
C TRP A 101 -18.48 -2.31 -29.75
N HIS A 102 -17.18 -2.43 -30.00
CA HIS A 102 -16.40 -1.60 -30.89
C HIS A 102 -15.25 -2.43 -31.50
N ALA A 103 -14.98 -2.19 -32.78
CA ALA A 103 -13.91 -2.82 -33.55
C ALA A 103 -13.17 -1.74 -34.37
N PRO A 104 -11.93 -2.00 -34.82
CA PRO A 104 -11.22 -1.11 -35.74
C PRO A 104 -12.05 -0.78 -36.99
N ILE A 105 -11.80 0.39 -37.59
CA ILE A 105 -12.51 0.88 -38.80
C ILE A 105 -12.42 -0.12 -39.97
N ALA A 106 -11.34 -0.91 -40.03
CA ALA A 106 -11.16 -1.95 -41.03
C ALA A 106 -12.13 -3.14 -40.87
N GLU A 107 -12.71 -3.35 -39.68
CA GLU A 107 -13.52 -4.53 -39.32
C GLU A 107 -14.93 -4.17 -38.81
N PRO A 108 -15.69 -3.30 -39.50
CA PRO A 108 -16.95 -2.76 -38.99
C PRO A 108 -18.04 -3.84 -38.86
N ASN A 109 -17.94 -4.93 -39.64
CA ASN A 109 -18.91 -6.02 -39.67
C ASN A 109 -18.89 -6.90 -38.41
N LEU A 110 -17.84 -6.79 -37.58
CA LEU A 110 -17.73 -7.56 -36.35
C LEU A 110 -18.48 -6.90 -35.18
N VAL A 111 -18.87 -5.63 -35.29
CA VAL A 111 -19.67 -4.96 -34.24
C VAL A 111 -21.02 -5.68 -34.06
N GLY A 112 -21.34 -6.03 -32.83
CA GLY A 112 -22.53 -6.81 -32.45
C GLY A 112 -22.38 -8.32 -32.60
N GLN A 113 -21.26 -8.81 -33.15
CA GLN A 113 -21.00 -10.25 -33.28
C GLN A 113 -20.36 -10.83 -32.02
N LYS A 114 -20.55 -12.14 -31.82
CA LYS A 114 -19.78 -12.94 -30.87
C LYS A 114 -18.55 -13.50 -31.58
N VAL A 115 -17.36 -13.18 -31.07
CA VAL A 115 -16.09 -13.70 -31.58
C VAL A 115 -15.35 -14.46 -30.49
N LYS A 116 -14.62 -15.52 -30.85
CA LYS A 116 -13.88 -16.33 -29.88
C LYS A 116 -12.61 -15.59 -29.48
N LEU A 117 -12.43 -15.31 -28.20
CA LEU A 117 -11.21 -14.69 -27.67
C LEU A 117 -10.32 -15.76 -27.05
N THR A 118 -9.07 -15.85 -27.52
CA THR A 118 -8.04 -16.76 -27.01
C THR A 118 -6.75 -16.01 -26.71
N TRP A 119 -5.77 -16.72 -26.16
CA TRP A 119 -4.40 -16.25 -26.02
C TRP A 119 -3.61 -16.35 -27.33
N GLN A 120 -2.65 -15.44 -27.52
CA GLN A 120 -1.62 -15.59 -28.55
C GLN A 120 -0.61 -16.69 -28.14
N PRO A 121 -0.23 -17.59 -29.05
CA PRO A 121 0.68 -18.68 -28.72
C PRO A 121 2.12 -18.14 -28.57
N ASN A 122 2.58 -18.04 -27.32
CA ASN A 122 3.97 -17.76 -26.98
C ASN A 122 4.32 -18.34 -25.58
N PRO A 123 5.62 -18.58 -25.28
CA PRO A 123 6.02 -19.23 -24.04
C PRO A 123 5.58 -18.50 -22.75
N GLN A 124 5.51 -17.17 -22.78
CA GLN A 124 5.15 -16.36 -21.60
C GLN A 124 3.67 -16.51 -21.28
N THR A 125 2.81 -16.41 -22.29
CA THR A 125 1.37 -16.58 -22.13
C THR A 125 1.00 -18.03 -21.78
N GLU A 126 1.68 -19.01 -22.36
CA GLU A 126 1.50 -20.42 -21.98
C GLU A 126 1.88 -20.70 -20.53
N ALA A 127 2.99 -20.12 -20.06
CA ALA A 127 3.40 -20.22 -18.66
C ALA A 127 2.39 -19.55 -17.72
N TYR A 128 1.91 -18.35 -18.09
CA TYR A 128 0.88 -17.62 -17.35
C TYR A 128 -0.42 -18.43 -17.21
N VAL A 129 -0.97 -18.91 -18.33
CA VAL A 129 -2.20 -19.71 -18.34
C VAL A 129 -2.01 -20.96 -17.49
N ARG A 130 -0.92 -21.71 -17.69
CA ARG A 130 -0.63 -22.92 -16.90
C ARG A 130 -0.50 -22.65 -15.40
N ALA A 131 0.10 -21.54 -15.00
CA ALA A 131 0.32 -21.19 -13.60
C ALA A 131 -0.99 -20.91 -12.86
N VAL A 132 -1.99 -20.37 -13.56
CA VAL A 132 -3.26 -19.91 -12.98
C VAL A 132 -4.39 -20.93 -13.12
N THR A 133 -4.38 -21.78 -14.15
CA THR A 133 -5.47 -22.72 -14.42
C THR A 133 -5.73 -23.68 -13.25
N ARG A 134 -6.98 -23.73 -12.80
CA ARG A 134 -7.44 -24.57 -11.68
C ARG A 134 -8.85 -25.10 -11.91
N ASP A 135 -9.15 -26.24 -11.32
CA ASP A 135 -10.52 -26.69 -11.14
C ASP A 135 -11.17 -25.86 -10.05
N VAL A 136 -12.46 -25.54 -10.21
CA VAL A 136 -13.19 -24.70 -9.27
C VAL A 136 -14.29 -25.50 -8.61
N GLN A 137 -14.18 -25.66 -7.30
CA GLN A 137 -15.17 -26.32 -6.46
C GLN A 137 -15.38 -25.49 -5.19
N PHE A 138 -16.62 -25.07 -4.98
CA PHE A 138 -16.95 -24.19 -3.87
C PHE A 138 -16.77 -24.90 -2.54
N THR A 139 -16.10 -24.21 -1.63
CA THR A 139 -16.05 -24.60 -0.23
C THR A 139 -17.27 -24.08 0.52
N LYS A 140 -17.58 -24.68 1.68
CA LYS A 140 -18.64 -24.16 2.58
C LYS A 140 -18.44 -22.68 2.94
N GLN A 141 -17.20 -22.23 3.02
CA GLN A 141 -16.90 -20.82 3.29
C GLN A 141 -17.29 -19.91 2.12
N ALA A 142 -17.11 -20.37 0.88
CA ALA A 142 -17.55 -19.65 -0.31
C ALA A 142 -19.08 -19.52 -0.35
N GLU A 143 -19.78 -20.62 -0.06
CA GLU A 143 -21.25 -20.64 0.06
C GLU A 143 -21.76 -19.66 1.13
N GLN A 144 -21.21 -19.73 2.34
CA GLN A 144 -21.55 -18.80 3.43
C GLN A 144 -21.24 -17.35 3.08
N SER A 145 -20.13 -17.09 2.38
CA SER A 145 -19.78 -15.73 1.95
C SER A 145 -20.76 -15.21 0.89
N ALA A 146 -21.25 -16.07 0.00
CA ALA A 146 -22.28 -15.73 -0.98
C ALA A 146 -23.61 -15.41 -0.29
N GLU A 147 -24.03 -16.25 0.68
CA GLU A 147 -25.22 -16.03 1.51
C GLU A 147 -25.14 -14.72 2.32
N ALA A 148 -23.93 -14.30 2.71
CA ALA A 148 -23.68 -13.02 3.36
C ALA A 148 -23.63 -11.81 2.41
N GLY A 149 -23.94 -12.01 1.12
CA GLY A 149 -24.06 -10.93 0.11
C GLY A 149 -22.78 -10.63 -0.67
N SER A 150 -21.69 -11.36 -0.46
CA SER A 150 -20.47 -11.21 -1.25
C SER A 150 -20.66 -11.79 -2.66
N ILE A 151 -20.14 -11.11 -3.68
CA ILE A 151 -20.13 -11.65 -5.05
C ILE A 151 -18.96 -12.62 -5.20
N VAL A 152 -19.29 -13.89 -5.40
CA VAL A 152 -18.36 -15.00 -5.69
C VAL A 152 -18.66 -15.57 -7.09
N PRO A 153 -17.71 -16.27 -7.75
CA PRO A 153 -17.84 -16.70 -9.15
C PRO A 153 -18.73 -17.95 -9.30
N THR A 154 -20.01 -17.85 -8.95
CA THR A 154 -20.94 -18.98 -8.89
C THR A 154 -21.06 -19.75 -10.21
N ARG A 155 -20.93 -19.05 -11.33
CA ARG A 155 -20.96 -19.62 -12.69
C ARG A 155 -19.77 -20.53 -13.01
N LEU A 156 -18.70 -20.43 -12.22
CA LEU A 156 -17.50 -21.26 -12.36
C LEU A 156 -17.52 -22.45 -11.40
N ASN A 157 -18.48 -22.54 -10.48
CA ASN A 157 -18.56 -23.65 -9.54
C ASN A 157 -18.81 -24.99 -10.27
N GLY A 158 -17.99 -26.00 -10.00
CA GLY A 158 -18.10 -27.31 -10.63
C GLY A 158 -17.29 -27.45 -11.92
N ARG A 159 -16.61 -26.39 -12.38
CA ARG A 159 -15.94 -26.36 -13.68
C ARG A 159 -14.45 -26.72 -13.57
N ASP A 160 -14.00 -27.57 -14.48
CA ASP A 160 -12.60 -28.02 -14.55
C ASP A 160 -11.74 -27.11 -15.42
N ALA A 161 -10.45 -27.03 -15.09
CA ALA A 161 -9.43 -26.29 -15.85
C ALA A 161 -9.83 -24.84 -16.22
N VAL A 162 -10.40 -24.10 -15.26
CA VAL A 162 -10.72 -22.69 -15.42
C VAL A 162 -9.42 -21.87 -15.50
N GLY A 163 -9.14 -21.33 -16.68
CA GLY A 163 -8.00 -20.46 -16.93
C GLY A 163 -8.29 -18.96 -16.73
N PRO A 164 -7.30 -18.08 -16.94
CA PRO A 164 -7.42 -16.65 -16.70
C PRO A 164 -8.56 -15.95 -17.43
N LEU A 165 -8.83 -16.24 -18.71
CA LEU A 165 -9.91 -15.58 -19.46
C LEU A 165 -11.28 -15.98 -18.89
N GLN A 166 -11.47 -17.28 -18.64
CA GLN A 166 -12.72 -17.80 -18.10
C GLN A 166 -12.94 -17.33 -16.66
N SER A 167 -11.87 -17.24 -15.86
CA SER A 167 -11.94 -16.67 -14.51
C SER A 167 -12.40 -15.21 -14.51
N LEU A 168 -12.04 -14.43 -15.54
CA LEU A 168 -12.45 -13.03 -15.69
C LEU A 168 -13.91 -12.92 -16.15
N ALA A 169 -14.31 -13.69 -17.16
CA ALA A 169 -15.68 -13.68 -17.68
C ALA A 169 -16.70 -14.19 -16.65
N GLY A 170 -16.36 -15.26 -15.92
CA GLY A 170 -17.21 -15.88 -14.91
C GLY A 170 -17.10 -15.29 -13.51
N ALA A 171 -16.39 -14.17 -13.33
CA ALA A 171 -16.14 -13.57 -12.01
C ALA A 171 -17.40 -12.99 -11.35
N ARG A 172 -18.43 -12.68 -12.14
CA ARG A 172 -19.70 -12.10 -11.68
C ARG A 172 -20.87 -13.04 -12.00
N PRO A 173 -22.03 -12.85 -11.34
CA PRO A 173 -23.21 -13.66 -11.58
C PRO A 173 -23.80 -13.52 -12.99
N GLU A 174 -23.44 -12.45 -13.72
CA GLU A 174 -23.94 -12.15 -15.07
C GLU A 174 -22.78 -11.83 -16.01
N ASP A 175 -22.98 -11.96 -17.32
CA ASP A 175 -22.04 -11.54 -18.36
C ASP A 175 -22.03 -10.01 -18.55
N ASP A 176 -21.46 -9.30 -17.58
CA ASP A 176 -21.36 -7.84 -17.59
C ASP A 176 -19.93 -7.31 -17.37
N VAL A 177 -18.93 -8.17 -17.50
CA VAL A 177 -17.51 -7.79 -17.47
C VAL A 177 -17.14 -7.19 -18.82
N THR A 178 -17.05 -5.86 -18.87
CA THR A 178 -16.65 -5.09 -20.06
C THR A 178 -15.14 -4.91 -20.08
N VAL A 179 -14.53 -5.17 -21.23
CA VAL A 179 -13.08 -5.08 -21.41
C VAL A 179 -12.71 -4.34 -22.70
N ARG A 180 -11.55 -3.69 -22.69
CA ARG A 180 -10.80 -3.37 -23.90
C ARG A 180 -9.60 -4.32 -24.03
N LEU A 181 -9.23 -4.63 -25.27
CA LEU A 181 -8.09 -5.48 -25.57
C LEU A 181 -6.96 -4.66 -26.20
N ASP A 182 -5.75 -4.88 -25.71
CA ASP A 182 -4.52 -4.32 -26.27
C ASP A 182 -3.71 -5.44 -26.93
N SER A 183 -2.97 -5.13 -28.00
CA SER A 183 -2.15 -6.09 -28.75
C SER A 183 -2.96 -7.29 -29.27
N VAL A 184 -3.93 -7.04 -30.14
CA VAL A 184 -4.85 -8.05 -30.69
C VAL A 184 -4.41 -8.52 -32.07
N LYS A 185 -4.47 -9.83 -32.31
CA LYS A 185 -4.35 -10.45 -33.62
C LYS A 185 -5.70 -11.05 -34.03
N LEU A 186 -6.24 -10.60 -35.16
CA LEU A 186 -7.46 -11.14 -35.74
C LEU A 186 -7.13 -12.33 -36.66
N ILE A 187 -7.87 -13.42 -36.52
CA ILE A 187 -7.81 -14.61 -37.37
C ILE A 187 -9.20 -14.84 -37.95
N THR A 188 -9.33 -14.59 -39.26
CA THR A 188 -10.58 -14.73 -40.01
C THR A 188 -10.68 -16.05 -40.78
N GLU A 189 -9.61 -16.84 -40.81
CA GLU A 189 -9.58 -18.16 -41.46
C GLU A 189 -10.24 -19.20 -40.55
N GLY A 190 -11.57 -19.28 -40.58
CA GLY A 190 -12.37 -20.25 -39.83
C GLY A 190 -13.68 -19.69 -39.30
N THR A 191 -14.58 -20.58 -38.89
CA THR A 191 -15.81 -20.25 -38.15
C THR A 191 -15.80 -20.98 -36.81
N PRO A 192 -15.88 -20.29 -35.66
CA PRO A 192 -16.07 -18.85 -35.48
C PRO A 192 -14.81 -18.01 -35.77
N VAL A 193 -14.98 -16.70 -35.97
CA VAL A 193 -13.89 -15.71 -36.01
C VAL A 193 -13.14 -15.69 -34.67
N VAL A 194 -11.81 -15.63 -34.71
CA VAL A 194 -10.96 -15.69 -33.51
C VAL A 194 -10.17 -14.39 -33.34
N LEU A 195 -10.21 -13.82 -32.13
CA LEU A 195 -9.28 -12.80 -31.65
C LEU A 195 -8.27 -13.43 -30.71
N GLN A 196 -6.99 -13.09 -30.88
CA GLN A 196 -5.93 -13.51 -29.98
C GLN A 196 -5.31 -12.31 -29.26
N THR A 197 -5.30 -12.34 -27.93
CA THR A 197 -4.64 -11.32 -27.10
C THR A 197 -3.32 -11.83 -26.53
N ALA A 198 -2.30 -10.96 -26.49
CA ALA A 198 -1.04 -11.26 -25.79
C ALA A 198 -1.06 -10.80 -24.32
N LEU A 199 -1.96 -9.88 -23.98
CA LEU A 199 -2.05 -9.24 -22.67
C LEU A 199 -3.40 -9.55 -22.01
N GLU A 200 -3.43 -9.47 -20.68
CA GLU A 200 -4.69 -9.60 -19.94
C GLU A 200 -5.69 -8.52 -20.39
N PRO A 201 -6.95 -8.88 -20.67
CA PRO A 201 -8.01 -7.91 -20.95
C PRO A 201 -8.14 -6.85 -19.84
N ILE A 202 -8.28 -5.59 -20.25
CA ILE A 202 -8.36 -4.46 -19.32
C ILE A 202 -9.82 -4.15 -19.07
N GLN A 203 -10.26 -4.21 -17.81
CA GLN A 203 -11.62 -3.85 -17.42
C GLN A 203 -11.84 -2.35 -17.61
N VAL A 204 -12.92 -1.98 -18.30
CA VAL A 204 -13.26 -0.59 -18.65
C VAL A 204 -14.74 -0.31 -18.42
N THR A 205 -15.08 0.98 -18.27
CA THR A 205 -16.48 1.44 -18.20
C THR A 205 -16.78 2.33 -19.41
N GLY A 206 -17.98 2.18 -19.97
CA GLY A 206 -18.43 2.96 -21.11
C GLY A 206 -17.90 2.47 -22.46
N ARG A 207 -18.73 2.58 -23.49
CA ARG A 207 -18.38 2.24 -24.88
C ARG A 207 -17.61 3.36 -25.56
N GLU A 208 -17.96 4.58 -25.23
CA GLU A 208 -17.33 5.80 -25.72
C GLU A 208 -17.16 6.79 -24.56
N TYR A 209 -16.28 7.78 -24.76
CA TYR A 209 -16.05 8.85 -23.82
C TYR A 209 -15.90 10.20 -24.52
N GLY A 210 -16.30 11.26 -23.81
CA GLY A 210 -16.20 12.64 -24.26
C GLY A 210 -15.60 13.55 -23.18
N LEU A 211 -15.08 14.70 -23.57
CA LEU A 211 -14.55 15.72 -22.65
C LEU A 211 -15.52 16.91 -22.59
N VAL A 212 -16.14 17.12 -21.44
CA VAL A 212 -17.22 18.09 -21.28
C VAL A 212 -17.06 19.00 -20.06
N LYS A 213 -17.71 20.16 -20.12
CA LYS A 213 -18.12 20.92 -18.95
C LYS A 213 -19.59 20.59 -18.65
N ILE A 214 -19.87 20.16 -17.42
CA ILE A 214 -21.24 20.00 -16.93
C ILE A 214 -21.75 21.38 -16.54
N LEU A 215 -22.81 21.85 -17.20
CA LEU A 215 -23.38 23.18 -16.96
C LEU A 215 -24.45 23.18 -15.86
N GLY A 216 -25.09 22.02 -15.64
CA GLY A 216 -26.13 21.83 -14.64
C GLY A 216 -27.31 21.01 -15.20
N PRO A 217 -28.33 20.74 -14.38
CA PRO A 217 -29.55 20.07 -14.81
C PRO A 217 -30.21 20.81 -15.98
N ASN A 218 -30.67 20.09 -17.01
CA ASN A 218 -31.41 20.69 -18.12
C ASN A 218 -32.89 20.87 -17.73
N PRO A 219 -33.39 22.11 -17.54
CA PRO A 219 -34.78 22.35 -17.14
C PRO A 219 -35.80 22.04 -18.24
N GLU A 220 -35.36 21.91 -19.50
CA GLU A 220 -36.25 21.61 -20.64
C GLU A 220 -36.70 20.15 -20.65
N VAL A 221 -35.94 19.25 -20.01
CA VAL A 221 -36.26 17.82 -19.95
C VAL A 221 -37.14 17.50 -18.75
N LYS A 222 -38.44 17.30 -19.02
CA LYS A 222 -39.46 16.97 -18.01
C LYS A 222 -39.58 15.45 -17.82
N LYS A 223 -38.54 14.83 -17.27
CA LYS A 223 -38.54 13.41 -16.86
C LYS A 223 -38.79 13.31 -15.33
N PRO A 224 -39.33 12.18 -14.83
CA PRO A 224 -39.47 11.97 -13.39
C PRO A 224 -38.14 12.12 -12.66
N LEU A 225 -38.16 12.79 -11.51
CA LEU A 225 -36.98 12.92 -10.66
C LEU A 225 -36.70 11.59 -9.95
N PRO A 226 -35.42 11.30 -9.60
CA PRO A 226 -35.10 10.15 -8.77
C PRO A 226 -35.92 10.17 -7.48
N PRO A 227 -36.41 9.00 -7.01
CA PRO A 227 -37.19 8.93 -5.79
C PRO A 227 -36.34 9.28 -4.55
N GLU A 228 -35.04 8.95 -4.61
CA GLU A 228 -34.08 9.13 -3.53
C GLU A 228 -32.76 9.64 -4.09
N CYS A 229 -32.09 10.46 -3.29
CA CYS A 229 -30.76 11.02 -3.54
C CYS A 229 -30.21 11.57 -2.22
N PRO A 230 -28.91 11.85 -2.13
CA PRO A 230 -28.37 12.50 -0.94
C PRO A 230 -29.01 13.87 -0.70
N GLY A 231 -29.15 14.26 0.57
CA GLY A 231 -29.66 15.57 0.96
C GLY A 231 -31.20 15.67 0.95
N ALA A 232 -31.71 16.90 0.98
CA ALA A 232 -33.16 17.14 1.05
C ALA A 232 -33.86 16.95 -0.30
N SER A 233 -35.08 16.40 -0.26
CA SER A 233 -35.99 16.37 -1.40
C SER A 233 -36.43 17.78 -1.83
N PRO A 234 -36.72 18.00 -3.12
CA PRO A 234 -36.68 17.02 -4.21
C PRO A 234 -35.26 16.73 -4.71
N CYS A 235 -35.10 15.60 -5.40
CA CYS A 235 -33.84 15.25 -6.05
C CYS A 235 -33.58 16.06 -7.32
N PRO A 236 -32.30 16.32 -7.67
CA PRO A 236 -31.96 16.93 -8.95
C PRO A 236 -32.40 16.06 -10.13
N SER A 237 -32.61 16.67 -11.30
CA SER A 237 -32.81 15.92 -12.54
C SER A 237 -31.54 15.15 -12.91
N GLU A 238 -31.72 13.91 -13.41
CA GLU A 238 -30.62 13.10 -13.96
C GLU A 238 -30.16 13.59 -15.34
N TYR A 239 -30.87 14.54 -15.97
CA TYR A 239 -30.56 15.04 -17.31
C TYR A 239 -29.82 16.36 -17.18
N PHE A 240 -28.56 16.38 -17.62
CA PHE A 240 -27.67 17.52 -17.51
C PHE A 240 -27.39 18.11 -18.88
N LYS A 241 -27.37 19.44 -18.95
CA LYS A 241 -26.80 20.15 -20.10
C LYS A 241 -25.28 20.13 -19.96
N VAL A 242 -24.60 19.72 -21.02
CA VAL A 242 -23.14 19.71 -21.09
C VAL A 242 -22.67 20.46 -22.31
N GLN A 243 -21.42 20.90 -22.24
CA GLN A 243 -20.74 21.63 -23.30
C GLN A 243 -19.43 20.92 -23.62
N HIS A 244 -19.28 20.46 -24.85
CA HIS A 244 -18.08 19.74 -25.29
C HIS A 244 -16.87 20.66 -25.44
N TYR A 245 -15.70 20.07 -25.23
CA TYR A 245 -14.42 20.71 -25.48
C TYR A 245 -14.18 20.85 -26.99
N SER A 246 -13.79 22.03 -27.43
CA SER A 246 -13.41 22.31 -28.81
C SER A 246 -11.89 22.35 -28.91
N ALA A 247 -11.31 21.38 -29.62
CA ALA A 247 -9.88 21.36 -29.91
C ALA A 247 -9.40 22.59 -30.71
N ALA A 248 -10.30 23.23 -31.47
CA ALA A 248 -9.98 24.40 -32.27
C ALA A 248 -9.79 25.67 -31.43
N THR A 249 -10.57 25.83 -30.35
CA THR A 249 -10.53 27.03 -29.48
C THR A 249 -9.77 26.77 -28.19
N GLY A 250 -9.62 25.51 -27.79
CA GLY A 250 -9.07 25.12 -26.50
C GLY A 250 -10.02 25.31 -25.32
N LEU A 251 -11.31 25.58 -25.59
CA LEU A 251 -12.33 25.96 -24.61
C LEU A 251 -13.52 24.98 -24.63
N PHE A 252 -14.39 25.08 -23.61
CA PHE A 252 -15.69 24.40 -23.59
C PHE A 252 -16.73 25.27 -24.30
N ASP A 253 -16.65 25.34 -25.63
CA ASP A 253 -17.56 26.08 -26.51
C ASP A 253 -17.95 25.28 -27.76
N GLY A 254 -17.74 23.96 -27.74
CA GLY A 254 -18.10 23.04 -28.84
C GLY A 254 -19.60 22.75 -28.94
N THR A 255 -19.96 21.50 -29.21
CA THR A 255 -21.38 21.09 -29.24
C THR A 255 -21.97 21.13 -27.83
N ALA A 256 -23.15 21.74 -27.67
CA ALA A 256 -23.95 21.63 -26.45
C ALA A 256 -24.97 20.51 -26.60
N GLU A 257 -25.10 19.64 -25.60
CA GLU A 257 -26.11 18.58 -25.63
C GLU A 257 -26.66 18.26 -24.24
N THR A 258 -27.67 17.39 -24.22
CA THR A 258 -28.18 16.81 -22.98
C THR A 258 -27.69 15.39 -22.83
N VAL A 259 -27.05 15.10 -21.69
CA VAL A 259 -26.65 13.76 -21.29
C VAL A 259 -27.44 13.35 -20.06
N ARG A 260 -27.54 12.05 -19.82
CA ARG A 260 -28.07 11.50 -18.56
C ARG A 260 -26.92 11.13 -17.63
N ILE A 261 -26.90 11.67 -16.43
CA ILE A 261 -26.03 11.25 -15.33
C ILE A 261 -26.95 10.65 -14.27
N PRO A 262 -27.06 9.31 -14.18
CA PRO A 262 -28.03 8.67 -13.30
C PRO A 262 -27.68 8.86 -11.82
N GLN A 263 -28.69 9.09 -10.99
CA GLN A 263 -28.55 8.98 -9.54
C GLN A 263 -28.53 7.49 -9.18
N GLN A 264 -27.42 7.04 -8.61
CA GLN A 264 -27.25 5.65 -8.21
C GLN A 264 -28.06 5.34 -6.96
N PRO A 265 -28.46 4.07 -6.74
CA PRO A 265 -29.27 3.70 -5.59
C PRO A 265 -28.50 3.82 -4.26
N GLN A 266 -29.25 3.90 -3.16
CA GLN A 266 -28.70 3.91 -1.81
C GLN A 266 -28.14 2.53 -1.43
N VAL A 267 -27.04 2.53 -0.70
CA VAL A 267 -26.30 1.37 -0.19
C VAL A 267 -25.85 1.66 1.23
N GLY A 268 -26.28 0.86 2.20
CA GLY A 268 -25.78 0.98 3.59
C GLY A 268 -25.89 2.41 4.16
N GLY A 269 -26.99 3.11 3.86
CA GLY A 269 -27.25 4.49 4.31
C GLY A 269 -26.62 5.60 3.44
N HIS A 270 -25.67 5.30 2.57
CA HIS A 270 -25.02 6.25 1.65
C HIS A 270 -25.28 5.89 0.18
N PHE A 271 -24.70 6.59 -0.78
CA PHE A 271 -24.91 6.32 -2.21
C PHE A 271 -23.59 5.97 -2.91
N PHE A 272 -23.65 5.14 -3.96
CA PHE A 272 -22.45 4.82 -4.75
C PHE A 272 -21.82 6.08 -5.38
N SER A 273 -22.67 6.95 -5.91
CA SER A 273 -22.33 8.27 -6.39
C SER A 273 -23.53 9.20 -6.26
N SER A 274 -23.27 10.50 -6.27
CA SER A 274 -24.27 11.55 -6.15
C SER A 274 -24.21 12.46 -7.37
N ILE A 275 -25.37 12.95 -7.79
CA ILE A 275 -25.48 13.97 -8.85
C ILE A 275 -25.73 15.38 -8.29
N ARG A 276 -25.93 15.51 -6.97
CA ARG A 276 -26.23 16.80 -6.35
C ARG A 276 -25.04 17.74 -6.42
N GLU A 277 -25.28 18.95 -6.94
CA GLU A 277 -24.27 20.01 -7.12
C GLU A 277 -23.05 19.56 -7.95
N LEU A 278 -23.23 18.58 -8.84
CA LEU A 278 -22.14 18.03 -9.66
C LEU A 278 -21.51 19.08 -10.58
N GLU A 279 -22.30 20.06 -11.05
CA GLU A 279 -21.84 21.21 -11.83
C GLU A 279 -20.86 22.12 -11.07
N ASN A 280 -20.96 22.13 -9.73
CA ASN A 280 -20.13 22.93 -8.84
C ASN A 280 -18.94 22.14 -8.26
N ALA A 281 -18.85 20.84 -8.54
CA ALA A 281 -17.81 19.98 -8.01
C ALA A 281 -16.41 20.43 -8.46
N SER A 282 -15.44 20.49 -7.52
CA SER A 282 -14.10 21.00 -7.82
C SER A 282 -13.37 20.17 -8.89
N GLY A 283 -13.69 18.88 -9.00
CA GLY A 283 -13.16 17.97 -10.02
C GLY A 283 -13.55 18.37 -11.44
N GLY A 284 -14.64 19.12 -11.60
CA GLY A 284 -15.15 19.59 -12.88
C GLY A 284 -14.67 20.96 -13.31
N THR A 285 -13.81 21.62 -12.53
CA THR A 285 -13.35 22.99 -12.82
C THR A 285 -12.72 23.10 -14.20
N GLN A 286 -11.86 22.15 -14.58
CA GLN A 286 -11.25 22.03 -15.91
C GLN A 286 -11.94 21.02 -16.84
N GLY A 287 -13.16 20.62 -16.49
CA GLY A 287 -13.97 19.64 -17.21
C GLY A 287 -13.83 18.21 -16.71
N TRP A 288 -14.75 17.38 -17.20
CA TRP A 288 -14.90 15.96 -16.90
C TRP A 288 -14.75 15.16 -18.18
N TYR A 289 -13.99 14.07 -18.11
CA TYR A 289 -14.20 12.97 -19.05
C TYR A 289 -15.43 12.20 -18.58
N ILE A 290 -16.43 12.09 -19.44
CA ILE A 290 -17.63 11.28 -19.22
C ILE A 290 -17.49 10.00 -20.04
N TYR A 291 -17.58 8.84 -19.41
CA TYR A 291 -17.57 7.54 -20.08
C TYR A 291 -18.97 6.95 -20.01
N GLY A 292 -19.46 6.38 -21.10
CA GLY A 292 -20.83 5.90 -21.14
C GLY A 292 -21.23 5.26 -22.46
N ALA A 293 -22.53 5.17 -22.68
CA ALA A 293 -23.12 4.68 -23.91
C ALA A 293 -24.48 5.35 -24.14
N ARG A 294 -24.92 5.35 -25.40
CA ARG A 294 -26.25 5.83 -25.78
C ARG A 294 -27.30 4.78 -25.48
N ASP A 295 -28.38 5.19 -24.83
CA ASP A 295 -29.54 4.33 -24.55
C ASP A 295 -30.40 4.10 -25.80
N ALA A 296 -31.53 3.41 -25.64
CA ALA A 296 -32.46 3.12 -26.73
C ALA A 296 -33.04 4.40 -27.37
N GLU A 297 -33.18 5.47 -26.60
CA GLU A 297 -33.62 6.79 -27.03
C GLU A 297 -32.50 7.63 -27.67
N GLY A 298 -31.25 7.14 -27.66
CA GLY A 298 -30.09 7.82 -28.21
C GLY A 298 -29.43 8.84 -27.28
N VAL A 299 -29.90 8.95 -26.03
CA VAL A 299 -29.33 9.84 -25.01
C VAL A 299 -28.06 9.22 -24.47
N PHE A 300 -26.97 9.98 -24.48
CA PHE A 300 -25.71 9.53 -23.87
C PHE A 300 -25.88 9.44 -22.35
N THR A 301 -25.81 8.23 -21.81
CA THR A 301 -25.89 7.98 -20.37
C THR A 301 -24.49 7.73 -19.81
N VAL A 302 -24.10 8.57 -18.86
CA VAL A 302 -22.82 8.52 -18.17
C VAL A 302 -22.80 7.35 -17.21
N GLN A 303 -21.75 6.54 -17.30
CA GLN A 303 -21.49 5.38 -16.45
C GLN A 303 -20.23 5.56 -15.60
N ALA A 304 -19.28 6.42 -16.01
CA ALA A 304 -18.16 6.83 -15.17
C ALA A 304 -17.77 8.30 -15.38
N LEU A 305 -17.24 8.91 -14.32
CA LEU A 305 -16.70 10.27 -14.30
C LEU A 305 -15.20 10.26 -13.99
N LYS A 306 -14.42 11.01 -14.77
CA LYS A 306 -12.98 11.18 -14.54
C LYS A 306 -12.60 12.67 -14.60
N PRO A 307 -12.11 13.26 -13.50
CA PRO A 307 -11.80 14.69 -13.44
C PRO A 307 -10.53 15.00 -14.25
N ARG A 308 -10.62 15.82 -15.30
CA ARG A 308 -9.47 16.14 -16.17
C ARG A 308 -8.31 16.72 -15.38
N VAL A 309 -8.60 17.61 -14.44
CA VAL A 309 -7.60 18.29 -13.62
C VAL A 309 -6.68 17.32 -12.88
N LEU A 310 -7.16 16.15 -12.42
CA LEU A 310 -6.34 15.23 -11.63
C LEU A 310 -5.17 14.63 -12.43
N PHE A 311 -5.30 14.47 -13.75
CA PHE A 311 -4.35 13.71 -14.57
C PHE A 311 -3.35 14.57 -15.34
N GLN A 312 -3.62 15.87 -15.46
CA GLN A 312 -2.69 16.80 -16.10
C GLN A 312 -1.35 16.81 -15.36
N LEU A 313 -0.26 16.93 -16.13
CA LEU A 313 1.11 17.08 -15.63
C LEU A 313 1.38 18.50 -15.11
N GLN A 314 0.50 18.98 -14.23
CA GLN A 314 0.57 20.30 -13.59
C GLN A 314 0.35 20.12 -12.09
N PRO A 315 1.40 20.14 -11.25
CA PRO A 315 1.22 19.94 -9.82
C PRO A 315 0.68 21.21 -9.16
N ASP A 316 -0.17 21.05 -8.16
CA ASP A 316 -0.62 22.16 -7.31
C ASP A 316 0.48 22.59 -6.33
N GLN A 317 1.43 21.69 -6.05
CA GLN A 317 2.58 21.94 -5.19
C GLN A 317 3.78 21.08 -5.62
N VAL A 318 4.98 21.67 -5.58
CA VAL A 318 6.24 20.93 -5.69
C VAL A 318 6.97 20.92 -4.35
N VAL A 319 7.39 19.74 -3.91
CA VAL A 319 8.16 19.51 -2.67
C VAL A 319 9.55 19.04 -3.05
N LEU A 320 10.56 19.85 -2.77
CA LEU A 320 11.95 19.57 -3.13
C LEU A 320 12.75 19.02 -1.94
N GLY A 321 13.60 18.05 -2.25
CA GLY A 321 14.57 17.48 -1.32
C GLY A 321 14.04 16.31 -0.49
N PRO A 322 14.93 15.39 -0.07
CA PRO A 322 14.55 14.12 0.53
C PRO A 322 13.86 14.29 1.88
N THR A 323 14.30 15.23 2.72
CA THR A 323 13.71 15.46 4.06
C THR A 323 12.28 15.98 3.96
N ALA A 324 12.03 16.95 3.08
CA ALA A 324 10.68 17.48 2.87
C ALA A 324 9.75 16.42 2.24
N GLY A 325 10.27 15.62 1.31
CA GLY A 325 9.53 14.49 0.73
C GLY A 325 9.14 13.43 1.76
N LEU A 326 10.06 13.04 2.64
CA LEU A 326 9.76 12.13 3.76
C LEU A 326 8.67 12.70 4.67
N ASN A 327 8.72 14.00 4.98
CA ASN A 327 7.70 14.64 5.80
C ASN A 327 6.33 14.68 5.11
N TYR A 328 6.31 14.88 3.80
CA TYR A 328 5.08 14.86 3.02
C TYR A 328 4.40 13.49 3.10
N ILE A 329 5.15 12.41 2.87
CA ILE A 329 4.67 11.02 2.98
C ILE A 329 4.13 10.74 4.39
N ASP A 330 4.91 11.09 5.41
CA ASP A 330 4.60 10.80 6.82
C ASP A 330 3.36 11.54 7.32
N ARG A 331 3.29 12.85 7.05
CA ARG A 331 2.32 13.74 7.71
C ARG A 331 1.34 14.39 6.75
N GLN A 332 1.81 15.00 5.67
CA GLN A 332 1.02 15.97 4.90
C GLN A 332 0.04 15.31 3.92
N ASN A 333 0.40 14.13 3.38
CA ASN A 333 -0.37 13.43 2.36
C ASN A 333 -1.82 13.18 2.81
N TRP A 334 -1.99 12.76 4.07
CA TRP A 334 -3.30 12.40 4.66
C TRP A 334 -3.77 13.37 5.76
N GLN A 335 -3.05 14.48 5.95
CA GLN A 335 -3.41 15.50 6.92
C GLN A 335 -4.81 16.08 6.63
N ASP A 336 -5.58 16.36 7.69
CA ASP A 336 -6.88 17.04 7.64
C ASP A 336 -7.87 16.45 6.61
N THR A 337 -7.81 15.13 6.41
CA THR A 337 -8.60 14.44 5.37
C THR A 337 -10.10 14.79 5.40
N PRO A 338 -10.81 14.80 6.56
CA PRO A 338 -12.21 15.21 6.61
C PRO A 338 -12.49 16.63 6.08
N ALA A 339 -11.60 17.59 6.38
CA ALA A 339 -11.74 18.98 5.94
C ALA A 339 -11.45 19.18 4.45
N ARG A 340 -10.90 18.15 3.78
CA ARG A 340 -10.58 18.16 2.34
C ARG A 340 -11.68 17.54 1.48
N LYS A 341 -12.85 17.23 2.03
CA LYS A 341 -13.97 16.66 1.26
C LYS A 341 -14.28 17.49 0.01
N GLY A 342 -14.57 16.81 -1.09
CA GLY A 342 -14.86 17.42 -2.39
C GLY A 342 -13.64 17.98 -3.11
N THR A 343 -12.42 17.84 -2.58
CA THR A 343 -11.20 18.42 -3.17
C THR A 343 -10.29 17.39 -3.85
N LEU A 344 -9.52 17.87 -4.83
CA LEU A 344 -8.42 17.17 -5.48
C LEU A 344 -7.10 17.89 -5.18
N ARG A 345 -5.98 17.15 -5.16
CA ARG A 345 -4.65 17.74 -5.05
C ARG A 345 -3.59 16.90 -5.76
N ARG A 346 -2.68 17.56 -6.47
CA ARG A 346 -1.54 17.00 -7.17
C ARG A 346 -0.27 17.53 -6.54
N VAL A 347 0.56 16.67 -5.97
CA VAL A 347 1.84 17.08 -5.36
C VAL A 347 2.99 16.32 -5.97
N LEU A 348 3.93 17.04 -6.57
CA LEU A 348 5.17 16.47 -7.09
C LEU A 348 6.26 16.57 -6.02
N VAL A 349 6.73 15.43 -5.53
CA VAL A 349 7.88 15.32 -4.64
C VAL A 349 9.10 14.90 -5.45
N ASN A 350 10.15 15.71 -5.43
CA ASN A 350 11.39 15.42 -6.13
C ASN A 350 12.60 15.53 -5.17
N PRO A 351 13.32 14.42 -4.91
CA PRO A 351 14.42 14.41 -3.95
C PRO A 351 15.72 15.03 -4.47
N THR A 352 15.89 15.17 -5.79
CA THR A 352 17.17 15.54 -6.42
C THR A 352 17.13 16.87 -7.16
N ALA A 353 15.97 17.34 -7.60
CA ALA A 353 15.83 18.60 -8.32
C ALA A 353 16.13 19.81 -7.42
N ALA A 354 16.89 20.77 -7.98
CA ALA A 354 17.21 22.02 -7.29
C ALA A 354 16.07 23.06 -7.36
N ALA A 355 15.19 22.96 -8.36
CA ALA A 355 14.09 23.90 -8.60
C ALA A 355 12.83 23.19 -9.14
N PRO A 356 11.62 23.75 -8.95
CA PRO A 356 10.37 23.12 -9.39
C PRO A 356 10.29 22.85 -10.90
N GLU A 357 10.82 23.76 -11.72
CA GLU A 357 10.78 23.65 -13.19
C GLU A 357 11.63 22.46 -13.67
N ALA A 358 12.75 22.20 -13.01
CA ALA A 358 13.61 21.06 -13.30
C ALA A 358 12.93 19.74 -12.94
N ALA A 359 12.13 19.71 -11.86
CA ALA A 359 11.36 18.53 -11.47
C ALA A 359 10.26 18.19 -12.50
N LEU A 360 9.69 19.19 -13.17
CA LEU A 360 8.64 18.97 -14.17
C LEU A 360 9.19 18.52 -15.53
N LYS A 361 10.32 19.10 -15.97
CA LYS A 361 10.94 18.79 -17.27
C LYS A 361 11.32 17.32 -17.47
N SER A 362 11.44 16.55 -16.39
CA SER A 362 11.76 15.13 -16.48
C SER A 362 10.61 14.27 -16.97
N TRP A 363 9.37 14.77 -17.02
CA TRP A 363 8.21 13.99 -17.47
C TRP A 363 7.91 14.27 -18.95
N GLN A 364 7.86 13.22 -19.75
CA GLN A 364 7.75 13.26 -21.20
C GLN A 364 6.76 12.23 -21.71
N GLU A 365 6.24 12.45 -22.91
CA GLU A 365 5.37 11.49 -23.60
C GLU A 365 6.05 10.12 -23.72
N GLY A 366 5.31 9.05 -23.40
CA GLY A 366 5.83 7.69 -23.43
C GLY A 366 6.49 7.22 -22.13
N ASP A 367 6.73 8.12 -21.17
CA ASP A 367 7.25 7.72 -19.86
C ASP A 367 6.34 6.73 -19.15
N TYR A 368 6.94 5.71 -18.55
CA TYR A 368 6.29 4.76 -17.67
C TYR A 368 6.61 5.07 -16.20
N ALA A 369 5.64 4.82 -15.34
CA ALA A 369 5.77 4.98 -13.90
C ALA A 369 4.98 3.89 -13.16
N LEU A 370 5.48 3.51 -11.99
CA LEU A 370 4.75 2.62 -11.08
C LEU A 370 3.65 3.42 -10.38
N VAL A 371 2.46 2.85 -10.29
CA VAL A 371 1.40 3.38 -9.41
C VAL A 371 1.40 2.60 -8.11
N ILE A 372 1.39 3.31 -6.99
CA ILE A 372 1.11 2.75 -5.66
C ILE A 372 -0.21 3.35 -5.20
N HIS A 373 -1.26 2.54 -5.21
CA HIS A 373 -2.61 2.95 -4.86
C HIS A 373 -2.87 2.77 -3.37
N LEU A 374 -3.52 3.76 -2.75
CA LEU A 374 -4.12 3.61 -1.44
C LEU A 374 -5.41 4.42 -1.31
N PHE A 375 -6.49 3.79 -0.85
CA PHE A 375 -7.68 4.49 -0.38
C PHE A 375 -7.92 4.34 1.13
N GLY A 376 -8.67 5.29 1.69
CA GLY A 376 -9.13 5.31 3.07
C GLY A 376 -10.59 4.88 3.26
N GLY A 377 -11.16 5.34 4.37
CA GLY A 377 -12.48 4.92 4.83
C GLY A 377 -13.62 5.87 4.54
N ILE A 378 -14.83 5.38 4.77
CA ILE A 378 -16.09 6.14 4.74
C ILE A 378 -16.48 6.47 6.19
N GLY A 379 -16.45 7.76 6.53
CA GLY A 379 -16.91 8.31 7.81
C GLY A 379 -18.23 9.06 7.68
N GLY A 380 -18.54 9.95 8.62
CA GLY A 380 -19.81 10.68 8.67
C GLY A 380 -20.89 9.96 9.47
N ASP A 381 -22.14 10.35 9.26
CA ASP A 381 -23.31 9.72 9.90
C ASP A 381 -23.50 8.28 9.40
N ASN A 382 -23.18 8.05 8.12
CA ASN A 382 -23.23 6.75 7.45
C ASN A 382 -21.85 6.08 7.40
N LYS A 383 -21.07 6.20 8.48
CA LYS A 383 -19.71 5.62 8.56
C LYS A 383 -19.71 4.10 8.46
N GLU A 384 -18.65 3.56 7.88
CA GLU A 384 -18.39 2.12 7.94
C GLU A 384 -17.90 1.70 9.34
N SER A 385 -18.15 0.45 9.69
CA SER A 385 -17.67 -0.11 10.97
C SER A 385 -16.15 -0.28 10.95
N ALA A 386 -15.44 0.44 11.82
CA ALA A 386 -13.99 0.26 11.99
C ALA A 386 -13.68 -0.79 13.07
N SER A 387 -12.94 -1.84 12.71
CA SER A 387 -12.42 -2.81 13.68
C SER A 387 -11.25 -2.20 14.45
N LEU A 388 -11.26 -2.30 15.79
CA LEU A 388 -10.20 -1.80 16.68
C LEU A 388 -9.78 -0.34 16.39
N VAL A 389 -10.75 0.50 16.00
CA VAL A 389 -10.53 1.92 15.66
C VAL A 389 -9.49 2.12 14.53
N THR A 390 -9.37 1.14 13.64
CA THR A 390 -8.41 1.14 12.52
C THR A 390 -9.15 1.19 11.19
N VAL A 391 -8.76 2.13 10.33
CA VAL A 391 -9.23 2.22 8.93
C VAL A 391 -8.15 1.59 8.06
N THR A 392 -8.35 0.33 7.68
CA THR A 392 -7.34 -0.46 6.96
C THR A 392 -7.02 0.11 5.59
N GLY A 393 -8.06 0.47 4.82
CA GLY A 393 -7.93 0.89 3.43
C GLY A 393 -7.69 -0.28 2.46
N HIS A 394 -7.29 0.04 1.24
CA HIS A 394 -6.93 -0.94 0.20
C HIS A 394 -5.67 -0.52 -0.53
N PHE A 395 -4.82 -1.49 -0.86
CA PHE A 395 -3.53 -1.28 -1.51
C PHE A 395 -3.44 -2.08 -2.80
N ALA A 396 -2.91 -1.47 -3.84
CA ALA A 396 -2.58 -2.15 -5.09
C ALA A 396 -1.38 -1.47 -5.78
N TYR A 397 -0.70 -2.23 -6.65
CA TYR A 397 0.19 -1.64 -7.63
C TYR A 397 -0.55 -1.32 -8.93
N GLY A 398 0.09 -0.56 -9.80
CA GLY A 398 -0.42 -0.28 -11.13
C GLY A 398 0.64 0.30 -12.05
N LEU A 399 0.18 0.73 -13.21
CA LEU A 399 0.96 1.31 -14.28
C LEU A 399 0.42 2.71 -14.56
N ALA A 400 1.30 3.70 -14.61
CA ALA A 400 1.03 4.97 -15.22
C ALA A 400 1.86 5.11 -16.50
N ARG A 401 1.26 5.69 -17.53
CA ARG A 401 1.95 6.12 -18.75
C ARG A 401 1.63 7.58 -19.02
N VAL A 402 2.64 8.38 -19.34
CA VAL A 402 2.41 9.72 -19.86
C VAL A 402 1.98 9.60 -21.32
N ILE A 403 0.76 10.04 -21.61
CA ILE A 403 0.18 10.02 -22.96
C ILE A 403 -0.15 11.44 -23.40
N ARG A 404 -0.24 11.64 -24.71
CA ARG A 404 -0.91 12.81 -25.28
C ARG A 404 -2.40 12.55 -25.35
N GLU A 405 -3.16 13.40 -24.68
CA GLU A 405 -4.60 13.26 -24.59
C GLU A 405 -5.26 13.66 -25.92
N PRO A 406 -6.13 12.81 -26.50
CA PRO A 406 -6.55 13.02 -27.88
C PRO A 406 -7.54 14.18 -28.15
N PHE A 407 -8.30 14.68 -27.16
CA PHE A 407 -9.16 15.85 -27.33
C PHE A 407 -8.39 17.18 -27.24
N THR A 408 -7.46 17.27 -26.29
CA THR A 408 -6.78 18.52 -25.90
C THR A 408 -5.36 18.63 -26.46
N GLY A 409 -4.74 17.50 -26.83
CA GLY A 409 -3.33 17.43 -27.18
C GLY A 409 -2.37 17.62 -25.99
N GLU A 410 -2.88 17.74 -24.76
CA GLU A 410 -2.10 17.91 -23.54
C GLU A 410 -1.47 16.60 -23.08
N LEU A 411 -0.33 16.67 -22.37
CA LEU A 411 0.21 15.50 -21.70
C LEU A 411 -0.52 15.23 -20.38
N GLN A 412 -0.89 13.98 -20.15
CA GLN A 412 -1.52 13.53 -18.91
C GLN A 412 -1.12 12.10 -18.53
N PHE A 413 -1.41 11.71 -17.29
CA PHE A 413 -1.31 10.32 -16.86
C PHE A 413 -2.49 9.48 -17.37
N SER A 414 -2.17 8.38 -18.06
CA SER A 414 -3.06 7.22 -18.21
C SER A 414 -2.71 6.21 -17.11
N ILE A 415 -3.69 5.78 -16.31
CA ILE A 415 -3.48 4.93 -15.14
C ILE A 415 -4.26 3.63 -15.29
N LEU A 416 -3.56 2.51 -15.16
CA LEU A 416 -4.12 1.17 -15.02
C LEU A 416 -3.76 0.61 -13.64
N TYR A 417 -4.72 0.02 -12.96
CA TYR A 417 -4.49 -0.67 -11.69
C TYR A 417 -4.33 -2.17 -11.90
N GLN A 418 -3.46 -2.79 -11.09
CA GLN A 418 -3.37 -4.24 -10.93
C GLN A 418 -4.05 -4.64 -9.62
N GLN A 419 -5.38 -4.76 -9.68
CA GLN A 419 -6.22 -4.96 -8.50
C GLN A 419 -6.15 -6.41 -8.03
N ILE A 420 -5.46 -6.67 -6.93
CA ILE A 420 -5.63 -7.90 -6.15
C ILE A 420 -6.70 -7.60 -5.10
N TYR A 421 -7.96 -7.78 -5.49
CA TYR A 421 -9.12 -7.37 -4.71
C TYR A 421 -9.94 -8.59 -4.32
N ALA A 422 -10.20 -8.75 -3.02
CA ALA A 422 -11.00 -9.86 -2.50
C ALA A 422 -12.46 -9.79 -2.99
N HIS A 423 -13.16 -10.92 -2.94
CA HIS A 423 -14.60 -10.93 -3.24
C HIS A 423 -15.34 -9.98 -2.31
N ASN A 424 -16.27 -9.22 -2.88
CA ASN A 424 -16.90 -8.08 -2.23
C ASN A 424 -18.34 -7.91 -2.72
N THR A 425 -19.12 -7.14 -1.97
CA THR A 425 -20.53 -6.86 -2.29
C THR A 425 -20.69 -6.00 -3.55
N ASN A 426 -19.71 -5.20 -3.95
CA ASN A 426 -19.80 -4.33 -5.14
C ASN A 426 -19.56 -5.09 -6.46
N GLY A 427 -19.09 -6.34 -6.41
CA GLY A 427 -18.70 -7.09 -7.61
C GLY A 427 -17.48 -6.48 -8.33
N ILE A 428 -16.57 -5.85 -7.59
CA ILE A 428 -15.26 -5.45 -8.13
C ILE A 428 -14.42 -6.73 -8.31
N VAL A 429 -13.94 -6.95 -9.53
CA VAL A 429 -13.22 -8.17 -9.92
C VAL A 429 -11.72 -7.93 -9.85
N ALA A 430 -10.94 -8.83 -9.26
CA ALA A 430 -9.48 -8.73 -9.30
C ALA A 430 -8.96 -8.73 -10.76
N GLY A 431 -7.94 -7.93 -11.09
CA GLY A 431 -7.37 -7.88 -12.44
C GLY A 431 -6.83 -6.51 -12.85
N THR A 432 -6.56 -6.38 -14.13
CA THR A 432 -6.19 -5.09 -14.73
C THR A 432 -7.45 -4.21 -14.93
N HIS A 433 -7.46 -3.01 -14.33
CA HIS A 433 -8.54 -2.01 -14.47
C HIS A 433 -8.02 -0.71 -15.06
N ASP A 434 -8.77 -0.11 -15.99
CA ASP A 434 -8.63 1.31 -16.26
C ASP A 434 -9.07 2.14 -15.04
N TRP A 435 -8.50 3.33 -14.87
CA TRP A 435 -8.90 4.23 -13.79
C TRP A 435 -10.42 4.48 -13.78
N SER A 436 -11.05 4.63 -14.97
CA SER A 436 -12.49 4.85 -15.08
C SER A 436 -13.31 3.70 -14.47
N ALA A 437 -12.87 2.44 -14.62
CA ALA A 437 -13.60 1.27 -14.13
C ALA A 437 -13.48 1.06 -12.61
N PHE A 438 -12.30 1.34 -12.05
CA PHE A 438 -12.08 1.12 -10.61
C PHE A 438 -12.42 2.34 -9.75
N MET A 439 -12.13 3.54 -10.24
CA MET A 439 -12.34 4.79 -9.48
C MET A 439 -13.58 5.54 -9.97
N GLY A 440 -13.68 5.78 -11.27
CA GLY A 440 -14.67 6.70 -11.85
C GLY A 440 -16.08 6.14 -12.02
N ASP A 441 -16.23 4.81 -11.99
CA ASP A 441 -17.48 4.10 -12.25
C ASP A 441 -18.55 4.51 -11.23
N LEU A 442 -19.71 4.96 -11.74
CA LEU A 442 -20.78 5.47 -10.89
C LEU A 442 -21.43 4.35 -10.07
N GLN A 443 -21.47 3.13 -10.60
CA GLN A 443 -22.11 1.97 -10.00
C GLN A 443 -21.26 1.32 -8.90
N ARG A 444 -19.93 1.26 -9.08
CA ARG A 444 -19.05 0.49 -8.17
C ARG A 444 -17.73 1.16 -7.83
N GLY A 445 -17.42 2.30 -8.45
CA GLY A 445 -16.18 3.02 -8.27
C GLY A 445 -16.11 3.80 -6.96
N TRP A 446 -14.89 4.19 -6.58
CA TRP A 446 -14.60 4.77 -5.26
C TRP A 446 -14.48 6.30 -5.23
N LEU A 447 -14.48 6.99 -6.38
CA LEU A 447 -14.16 8.42 -6.49
C LEU A 447 -15.02 9.31 -5.56
N GLY A 448 -16.33 9.08 -5.53
CA GLY A 448 -17.29 9.84 -4.72
C GLY A 448 -17.37 9.41 -3.26
N GLN A 449 -16.87 8.22 -2.92
CA GLN A 449 -17.11 7.59 -1.63
C GLN A 449 -15.89 7.57 -0.70
N ARG A 450 -14.68 7.45 -1.24
CA ARG A 450 -13.47 7.27 -0.43
C ARG A 450 -12.40 8.32 -0.74
N PRO A 451 -11.57 8.71 0.24
CA PRO A 451 -10.36 9.46 -0.05
C PRO A 451 -9.28 8.53 -0.61
N VAL A 452 -8.60 8.97 -1.66
CA VAL A 452 -7.55 8.23 -2.36
C VAL A 452 -6.25 9.04 -2.42
N SER A 453 -5.14 8.33 -2.44
CA SER A 453 -3.80 8.81 -2.77
C SER A 453 -3.14 7.79 -3.68
N ASP A 454 -3.05 8.09 -4.97
CA ASP A 454 -2.20 7.34 -5.90
C ASP A 454 -0.82 8.00 -5.93
N VAL A 455 0.24 7.21 -5.80
CA VAL A 455 1.63 7.68 -5.98
C VAL A 455 2.12 7.19 -7.32
N VAL A 456 2.36 8.11 -8.24
CA VAL A 456 3.00 7.84 -9.53
C VAL A 456 4.51 8.00 -9.37
N VAL A 457 5.22 6.89 -9.40
CA VAL A 457 6.65 6.78 -9.09
C VAL A 457 7.45 6.68 -10.38
N LYS A 458 8.23 7.72 -10.68
CA LYS A 458 9.20 7.70 -11.79
C LYS A 458 10.60 7.38 -11.26
N LEU A 459 11.13 6.27 -11.75
CA LEU A 459 12.50 5.82 -11.54
C LEU A 459 12.93 5.02 -12.78
N ASP A 460 13.76 5.63 -13.61
CA ASP A 460 13.99 5.14 -14.99
C ASP A 460 14.57 3.72 -15.02
N TYR A 461 15.59 3.43 -14.21
CA TYR A 461 16.21 2.09 -14.15
C TYR A 461 15.30 1.01 -13.54
N PHE A 462 14.14 1.38 -12.98
CA PHE A 462 13.14 0.41 -12.52
C PHE A 462 12.08 0.17 -13.59
N THR A 463 11.65 1.22 -14.30
CA THR A 463 10.52 1.22 -15.24
C THR A 463 10.92 0.85 -16.66
N GLN A 464 12.16 1.10 -17.05
CA GLN A 464 12.70 0.75 -18.36
C GLN A 464 13.37 -0.63 -18.34
N PRO A 465 13.28 -1.42 -19.43
CA PRO A 465 14.09 -2.62 -19.59
C PRO A 465 15.59 -2.29 -19.54
N LEU A 466 16.37 -3.18 -18.94
CA LEU A 466 17.83 -3.14 -18.88
C LEU A 466 18.40 -4.13 -19.88
N GLU A 467 19.29 -3.68 -20.75
CA GLU A 467 19.94 -4.52 -21.76
C GLU A 467 21.33 -4.94 -21.28
N LEU A 468 21.50 -6.22 -20.93
CA LEU A 468 22.76 -6.77 -20.40
C LEU A 468 23.30 -7.84 -21.37
N GLY A 469 23.94 -7.36 -22.45
CA GLY A 469 24.32 -8.20 -23.59
C GLY A 469 23.10 -8.61 -24.41
N GLU A 470 22.87 -9.91 -24.57
CA GLU A 470 21.67 -10.46 -25.25
C GLU A 470 20.47 -10.67 -24.31
N THR A 471 20.64 -10.37 -23.01
CA THR A 471 19.58 -10.57 -22.02
C THR A 471 18.93 -9.24 -21.65
N THR A 472 17.63 -9.14 -21.89
CA THR A 472 16.80 -8.02 -21.44
C THR A 472 16.16 -8.34 -20.08
N LEU A 473 16.30 -7.45 -19.09
CA LEU A 473 15.68 -7.59 -17.77
C LEU A 473 14.70 -6.45 -17.50
N SER A 474 13.49 -6.75 -17.00
CA SER A 474 12.53 -5.72 -16.60
C SER A 474 11.76 -6.12 -15.34
N LEU A 475 12.10 -5.52 -14.20
CA LEU A 475 11.35 -5.76 -12.95
C LEU A 475 9.95 -5.19 -13.02
N PHE A 476 9.78 -4.03 -13.63
CA PHE A 476 8.47 -3.42 -13.70
C PHE A 476 7.51 -4.27 -14.54
N HIS A 477 7.96 -4.78 -15.68
CA HIS A 477 7.16 -5.71 -16.47
C HIS A 477 6.87 -7.00 -15.70
N GLN A 478 7.88 -7.58 -15.05
CA GLN A 478 7.69 -8.78 -14.23
C GLN A 478 6.69 -8.54 -13.09
N LEU A 479 6.74 -7.40 -12.41
CA LEU A 479 5.79 -7.04 -11.35
C LEU A 479 4.35 -7.05 -11.86
N LEU A 480 4.11 -6.50 -13.05
CA LEU A 480 2.78 -6.49 -13.65
C LEU A 480 2.31 -7.93 -13.95
N ILE A 481 3.17 -8.77 -14.51
CA ILE A 481 2.87 -10.19 -14.75
C ILE A 481 2.50 -10.90 -13.44
N GLU A 482 3.32 -10.75 -12.40
CA GLU A 482 3.07 -11.43 -11.12
C GLU A 482 1.81 -10.93 -10.43
N ALA A 483 1.51 -9.64 -10.55
CA ALA A 483 0.25 -9.10 -10.04
C ALA A 483 -0.96 -9.70 -10.78
N GLN A 484 -0.86 -9.91 -12.10
CA GLN A 484 -1.90 -10.56 -12.91
C GLN A 484 -2.07 -12.05 -12.57
N VAL A 485 -0.97 -12.77 -12.32
CA VAL A 485 -1.01 -14.18 -11.85
C VAL A 485 -1.79 -14.27 -10.54
N ILE A 486 -1.46 -13.42 -9.57
CA ILE A 486 -2.14 -13.41 -8.28
C ILE A 486 -3.59 -12.96 -8.43
N ALA A 487 -3.87 -11.93 -9.22
CA ALA A 487 -5.22 -11.42 -9.45
C ALA A 487 -6.15 -12.47 -10.07
N ALA A 488 -5.68 -13.20 -11.08
CA ALA A 488 -6.49 -14.25 -11.72
C ALA A 488 -6.78 -15.41 -10.76
N ARG A 489 -5.83 -15.79 -9.92
CA ARG A 489 -6.07 -16.77 -8.83
C ARG A 489 -7.06 -16.25 -7.78
N TYR A 490 -7.03 -14.94 -7.50
CA TYR A 490 -7.98 -14.28 -6.61
C TYR A 490 -9.42 -14.39 -7.10
N ARG A 491 -9.67 -14.28 -8.41
CA ARG A 491 -11.02 -14.37 -9.02
C ARG A 491 -11.75 -15.68 -8.71
N ILE A 492 -11.00 -16.77 -8.52
CA ILE A 492 -11.56 -18.11 -8.28
C ILE A 492 -11.22 -18.65 -6.88
N GLY A 493 -10.64 -17.82 -6.01
CA GLY A 493 -10.19 -18.27 -4.69
C GLY A 493 -9.07 -19.30 -4.71
N ASP A 494 -8.33 -19.42 -5.82
CA ASP A 494 -7.41 -20.53 -6.13
C ASP A 494 -8.11 -21.90 -6.15
N GLY A 495 -9.32 -21.92 -6.75
CA GLY A 495 -10.14 -23.12 -6.94
C GLY A 495 -11.21 -23.32 -5.87
N THR A 496 -11.16 -22.60 -4.74
CA THR A 496 -12.11 -22.76 -3.62
C THR A 496 -13.42 -21.98 -3.78
N GLY A 497 -13.50 -21.11 -4.79
CA GLY A 497 -14.61 -20.17 -4.99
C GLY A 497 -14.54 -18.92 -4.12
N LEU A 498 -13.55 -18.78 -3.21
CA LEU A 498 -13.46 -17.62 -2.33
C LEU A 498 -12.01 -17.17 -2.07
N ALA A 499 -11.77 -15.89 -2.36
CA ALA A 499 -10.67 -15.10 -1.83
C ALA A 499 -11.22 -14.07 -0.84
N ALA A 500 -10.79 -14.16 0.42
CA ALA A 500 -11.21 -13.29 1.52
C ALA A 500 -10.00 -12.73 2.27
N VAL A 501 -10.18 -11.56 2.89
CA VAL A 501 -9.14 -10.93 3.70
C VAL A 501 -9.02 -11.64 5.06
N THR A 502 -7.81 -12.04 5.42
CA THR A 502 -7.44 -12.58 6.73
C THR A 502 -6.19 -11.85 7.25
N PRO A 503 -5.79 -12.03 8.53
CA PRO A 503 -4.54 -11.44 9.02
C PRO A 503 -3.27 -11.87 8.26
N ALA A 504 -3.31 -13.00 7.53
CA ALA A 504 -2.17 -13.55 6.79
C ALA A 504 -2.31 -13.45 5.26
N THR A 505 -3.50 -13.10 4.76
CA THR A 505 -3.83 -12.90 3.34
C THR A 505 -4.64 -11.62 3.16
N SER A 506 -4.06 -10.63 2.48
CA SER A 506 -4.70 -9.33 2.25
C SER A 506 -4.15 -8.71 0.97
N CYS A 507 -4.89 -7.75 0.40
CA CYS A 507 -4.52 -7.08 -0.84
C CYS A 507 -3.08 -6.53 -0.81
N VAL A 508 -2.66 -5.97 0.33
CA VAL A 508 -1.29 -5.44 0.53
C VAL A 508 -0.24 -6.55 0.64
N GLN A 509 -0.54 -7.66 1.31
CA GLN A 509 0.38 -8.80 1.42
C GLN A 509 0.58 -9.48 0.07
N ASP A 510 -0.49 -9.66 -0.70
CA ASP A 510 -0.43 -10.35 -1.98
C ASP A 510 0.13 -9.45 -3.09
N SER A 511 -0.14 -8.14 -3.06
CA SER A 511 0.60 -7.18 -3.90
C SER A 511 2.09 -7.18 -3.55
N SER A 512 2.43 -7.23 -2.26
CA SER A 512 3.81 -7.33 -1.80
C SER A 512 4.48 -8.65 -2.23
N GLN A 513 3.73 -9.75 -2.22
CA GLN A 513 4.19 -11.04 -2.73
C GLN A 513 4.50 -10.96 -4.23
N ALA A 514 3.64 -10.34 -5.05
CA ALA A 514 3.92 -10.13 -6.47
C ALA A 514 5.26 -9.39 -6.68
N LEU A 515 5.50 -8.32 -5.92
CA LEU A 515 6.77 -7.60 -5.98
C LEU A 515 7.96 -8.47 -5.56
N TYR A 516 7.82 -9.26 -4.50
CA TYR A 516 8.87 -10.18 -4.06
C TYR A 516 9.19 -11.22 -5.13
N ILE A 517 8.18 -11.89 -5.68
CA ILE A 517 8.34 -12.90 -6.74
C ILE A 517 9.01 -12.27 -7.96
N ALA A 518 8.56 -11.09 -8.39
CA ALA A 518 9.14 -10.40 -9.53
C ALA A 518 10.63 -10.10 -9.35
N MET A 519 11.05 -9.68 -8.14
CA MET A 519 12.47 -9.50 -7.83
C MET A 519 13.26 -10.81 -7.88
N GLN A 520 12.69 -11.93 -7.42
CA GLN A 520 13.36 -13.23 -7.51
C GLN A 520 13.47 -13.71 -8.96
N GLN A 521 12.44 -13.54 -9.78
CA GLN A 521 12.45 -13.91 -11.21
C GLN A 521 13.52 -13.13 -11.98
N VAL A 522 13.58 -11.80 -11.81
CA VAL A 522 14.63 -11.00 -12.47
C VAL A 522 16.02 -11.38 -11.98
N LYS A 523 16.18 -11.66 -10.68
CA LYS A 523 17.47 -12.15 -10.13
C LYS A 523 17.86 -13.49 -10.76
N GLN A 524 16.92 -14.42 -10.91
CA GLN A 524 17.16 -15.71 -11.54
C GLN A 524 17.57 -15.51 -13.00
N GLN A 525 16.82 -14.73 -13.78
CA GLN A 525 17.14 -14.42 -15.19
C GLN A 525 18.56 -13.84 -15.33
N ALA A 526 18.94 -12.91 -14.46
CA ALA A 526 20.28 -12.29 -14.45
C ALA A 526 21.42 -13.28 -14.15
N THR A 527 21.14 -14.35 -13.39
CA THR A 527 22.17 -15.32 -12.94
C THR A 527 22.17 -16.63 -13.73
N ALA A 528 21.07 -16.93 -14.43
CA ALA A 528 20.91 -18.19 -15.17
C ALA A 528 21.72 -18.21 -16.47
N ASN A 529 22.00 -17.05 -17.08
CA ASN A 529 22.81 -16.93 -18.29
C ASN A 529 24.29 -16.61 -17.94
N PRO A 530 25.23 -17.55 -18.11
CA PRO A 530 26.66 -17.28 -17.83
C PRO A 530 27.24 -16.13 -18.65
N ALA A 531 26.74 -15.90 -19.87
CA ALA A 531 27.17 -14.79 -20.71
C ALA A 531 26.81 -13.43 -20.10
N THR A 532 25.62 -13.30 -19.51
CA THR A 532 25.21 -12.08 -18.80
C THR A 532 26.06 -11.83 -17.56
N VAL A 533 26.37 -12.88 -16.79
CA VAL A 533 27.24 -12.76 -15.60
C VAL A 533 28.63 -12.29 -16.00
N GLU A 534 29.19 -12.84 -17.08
CA GLU A 534 30.50 -12.45 -17.56
C GLU A 534 30.50 -11.05 -18.16
N TRP A 535 29.46 -10.68 -18.90
CA TRP A 535 29.28 -9.35 -19.47
C TRP A 535 29.28 -8.27 -18.38
N ILE A 536 28.54 -8.48 -17.28
CA ILE A 536 28.51 -7.56 -16.12
C ILE A 536 29.90 -7.38 -15.49
N LYS A 537 30.71 -8.45 -15.43
CA LYS A 537 32.07 -8.38 -14.85
C LYS A 537 33.04 -7.63 -15.76
N GLN A 538 32.92 -7.82 -17.07
CA GLN A 538 33.83 -7.23 -18.05
C GLN A 538 33.51 -5.75 -18.34
N HIS A 539 32.27 -5.31 -18.09
CA HIS A 539 31.81 -3.95 -18.40
C HIS A 539 31.33 -3.18 -17.15
N PRO A 540 32.13 -3.04 -16.09
CA PRO A 540 31.68 -2.44 -14.82
C PRO A 540 31.24 -0.98 -14.95
N ASP A 541 31.80 -0.24 -15.92
CA ASP A 541 31.50 1.19 -16.14
C ASP A 541 30.39 1.43 -17.17
N ASP A 542 29.83 0.36 -17.76
CA ASP A 542 28.73 0.46 -18.71
C ASP A 542 27.46 1.05 -18.03
N PRO A 543 26.74 1.98 -18.68
CA PRO A 543 25.55 2.60 -18.10
C PRO A 543 24.47 1.59 -17.67
N GLU A 544 24.26 0.51 -18.42
CA GLU A 544 23.27 -0.53 -18.07
C GLU A 544 23.74 -1.37 -16.87
N VAL A 545 25.04 -1.62 -16.74
CA VAL A 545 25.62 -2.25 -15.53
C VAL A 545 25.46 -1.33 -14.31
N GLN A 546 25.64 -0.02 -14.46
CA GLN A 546 25.41 0.95 -13.38
C GLN A 546 23.94 1.00 -12.95
N LYS A 547 23.01 0.99 -13.92
CA LYS A 547 21.56 0.86 -13.64
C LYS A 547 21.24 -0.48 -12.97
N PHE A 548 21.85 -1.59 -13.41
CA PHE A 548 21.70 -2.89 -12.76
C PHE A 548 22.21 -2.88 -11.30
N ASN A 549 23.31 -2.18 -11.02
CA ASN A 549 23.80 -2.02 -9.64
C ASN A 549 22.86 -1.15 -8.78
N GLN A 550 22.29 -0.08 -9.35
CA GLN A 550 21.24 0.72 -8.70
C GLN A 550 20.00 -0.13 -8.41
N PHE A 551 19.59 -0.94 -9.39
CA PHE A 551 18.51 -1.91 -9.28
C PHE A 551 18.76 -2.91 -8.15
N ARG A 552 19.96 -3.49 -8.04
CA ARG A 552 20.32 -4.40 -6.93
C ARG A 552 20.17 -3.73 -5.56
N ARG A 553 20.55 -2.46 -5.44
CA ARG A 553 20.35 -1.69 -4.19
C ARG A 553 18.87 -1.47 -3.87
N LEU A 554 18.07 -1.12 -4.88
CA LEU A 554 16.61 -0.99 -4.74
C LEU A 554 15.97 -2.32 -4.33
N SER A 555 16.29 -3.41 -5.04
CA SER A 555 15.75 -4.75 -4.75
C SER A 555 16.11 -5.21 -3.34
N LYS A 556 17.34 -4.96 -2.88
CA LYS A 556 17.75 -5.22 -1.49
C LYS A 556 16.89 -4.44 -0.49
N ALA A 557 16.70 -3.13 -0.72
CA ALA A 557 15.90 -2.28 0.17
C ALA A 557 14.42 -2.70 0.22
N LEU A 558 13.82 -3.01 -0.94
CA LEU A 558 12.45 -3.52 -1.04
C LEU A 558 12.31 -4.87 -0.34
N THR A 559 13.24 -5.81 -0.59
CA THR A 559 13.22 -7.13 0.07
C THR A 559 13.29 -6.98 1.58
N GLN A 560 14.19 -6.15 2.12
CA GLN A 560 14.29 -5.89 3.55
C GLN A 560 13.01 -5.30 4.16
N ALA A 561 12.25 -4.49 3.40
CA ALA A 561 10.98 -3.97 3.85
C ALA A 561 9.88 -5.05 3.87
N LEU A 562 9.90 -5.95 2.88
CA LEU A 562 8.96 -7.06 2.76
C LEU A 562 9.25 -8.21 3.74
N THR A 563 10.51 -8.37 4.15
CA THR A 563 10.97 -9.39 5.11
C THR A 563 11.59 -8.75 6.36
N PRO A 564 10.77 -8.16 7.26
CA PRO A 564 11.24 -7.36 8.39
C PRO A 564 12.15 -8.10 9.39
N TYR A 565 12.20 -9.44 9.34
CA TYR A 565 13.11 -10.27 10.14
C TYR A 565 14.14 -11.03 9.31
N GLY A 566 14.30 -10.69 8.03
CA GLY A 566 15.25 -11.34 7.13
C GLY A 566 14.88 -12.79 6.78
N VAL A 567 13.76 -13.26 7.32
CA VAL A 567 13.14 -14.55 7.04
C VAL A 567 11.98 -14.29 6.09
N VAL A 568 12.04 -14.88 4.90
CA VAL A 568 10.93 -14.87 3.95
C VAL A 568 9.87 -15.85 4.44
N ARG A 569 8.59 -15.56 4.20
CA ARG A 569 7.54 -16.54 4.45
C ARG A 569 7.72 -17.74 3.51
N SER A 570 7.57 -18.95 4.04
CA SER A 570 7.74 -20.19 3.26
C SER A 570 6.76 -20.30 2.10
N ASP A 571 5.54 -19.77 2.24
CA ASP A 571 4.57 -19.74 1.14
C ASP A 571 5.02 -18.83 0.00
N TRP A 572 5.66 -17.70 0.29
CA TRP A 572 6.22 -16.81 -0.73
C TRP A 572 7.41 -17.42 -1.45
N GLU A 573 8.30 -18.10 -0.72
CA GLU A 573 9.43 -18.83 -1.31
C GLU A 573 8.95 -19.98 -2.21
N ASN A 574 7.99 -20.78 -1.74
CA ASN A 574 7.38 -21.85 -2.53
C ASN A 574 6.77 -21.30 -3.81
N ASN A 575 5.97 -20.24 -3.71
CA ASN A 575 5.26 -19.67 -4.86
C ASN A 575 6.22 -19.08 -5.90
N ALA A 576 7.31 -18.44 -5.44
CA ALA A 576 8.39 -18.03 -6.33
C ALA A 576 9.05 -19.25 -7.01
N GLY A 577 9.30 -20.33 -6.26
CA GLY A 577 9.88 -21.57 -6.77
C GLY A 577 9.00 -22.30 -7.80
N VAL A 578 7.69 -22.30 -7.60
CA VAL A 578 6.70 -22.86 -8.54
C VAL A 578 6.74 -22.11 -9.87
N LEU A 579 6.73 -20.78 -9.83
CA LEU A 579 6.80 -19.95 -11.04
C LEU A 579 8.16 -20.01 -11.74
N ALA A 580 9.23 -20.18 -10.97
CA ALA A 580 10.58 -20.39 -11.49
C ALA A 580 10.81 -21.81 -12.07
N GLY A 581 9.84 -22.73 -11.94
CA GLY A 581 9.95 -24.12 -12.38
C GLY A 581 10.93 -24.96 -11.56
N VAL A 582 11.42 -24.46 -10.42
CA VAL A 582 12.41 -25.12 -9.56
C VAL A 582 11.79 -25.95 -8.44
N ALA A 583 10.51 -25.73 -8.12
CA ALA A 583 9.79 -26.46 -7.07
C ALA A 583 9.15 -27.79 -7.55
N GLY A 584 9.44 -28.27 -8.78
CA GLY A 584 8.75 -29.43 -9.33
C GLY A 584 7.25 -29.20 -9.54
N HIS A 585 6.44 -30.27 -9.61
CA HIS A 585 4.98 -30.19 -9.81
C HIS A 585 4.21 -29.67 -8.57
N ASP A 586 4.88 -28.96 -7.66
CA ASP A 586 4.28 -28.46 -6.43
C ASP A 586 3.27 -27.33 -6.71
N ARG A 587 2.16 -27.32 -5.96
CA ARG A 587 1.13 -26.28 -6.06
C ARG A 587 1.55 -25.04 -5.29
N PHE A 588 0.98 -23.89 -5.65
CA PHE A 588 1.13 -22.68 -4.84
C PHE A 588 0.64 -22.94 -3.41
N ALA A 589 1.40 -22.46 -2.44
CA ALA A 589 1.10 -22.56 -1.03
C ALA A 589 0.42 -21.28 -0.52
N ARG A 590 -0.43 -21.44 0.50
CA ARG A 590 -0.99 -20.34 1.30
C ARG A 590 -0.76 -20.64 2.77
N SER A 591 -0.21 -19.69 3.51
CA SER A 591 -0.10 -19.79 4.96
C SER A 591 -1.17 -18.95 5.66
N HIS A 592 -1.89 -19.57 6.59
CA HIS A 592 -2.96 -18.92 7.37
C HIS A 592 -2.57 -18.67 8.84
N GLY A 593 -1.31 -18.95 9.20
CA GLY A 593 -0.84 -18.90 10.59
C GLY A 593 -0.51 -17.49 11.08
N LEU A 594 -0.72 -17.27 12.38
CA LEU A 594 -0.28 -16.06 13.10
C LEU A 594 1.22 -15.77 12.93
N LEU A 595 2.04 -16.83 12.85
CA LEU A 595 3.48 -16.73 12.61
C LEU A 595 3.79 -16.04 11.25
N SER A 596 3.04 -16.35 10.20
CA SER A 596 3.20 -15.70 8.89
C SER A 596 2.83 -14.23 8.92
N GLY A 597 1.81 -13.87 9.70
CA GLY A 597 1.45 -12.47 9.97
C GLY A 597 2.58 -11.72 10.68
N ILE A 598 3.19 -12.32 11.71
CA ILE A 598 4.36 -11.76 12.39
C ILE A 598 5.52 -11.58 11.40
N LEU A 599 5.86 -12.61 10.61
CA LEU A 599 6.98 -12.54 9.67
C LEU A 599 6.81 -11.49 8.56
N SER A 600 5.58 -11.03 8.30
CA SER A 600 5.26 -10.04 7.26
C SER A 600 4.49 -8.82 7.79
N TRP A 601 4.63 -8.49 9.08
CA TRP A 601 3.77 -7.48 9.72
C TRP A 601 3.80 -6.10 9.05
N ARG A 602 4.92 -5.73 8.42
CA ARG A 602 5.04 -4.47 7.65
C ARG A 602 4.17 -4.40 6.41
N SER A 603 3.81 -5.55 5.84
CA SER A 603 2.86 -5.65 4.73
C SER A 603 1.44 -6.00 5.19
N MET A 604 1.12 -6.01 6.49
CA MET A 604 -0.24 -6.28 6.98
C MET A 604 -1.18 -5.06 6.88
N MET A 605 -0.63 -3.84 6.94
CA MET A 605 -1.44 -2.61 6.88
C MET A 605 -1.22 -1.91 5.54
N PRO A 606 -2.27 -1.67 4.73
CA PRO A 606 -2.18 -0.96 3.45
C PRO A 606 -1.42 0.37 3.56
N ARG A 607 -1.67 1.13 4.62
CA ARG A 607 -0.99 2.42 4.83
C ARG A 607 0.51 2.28 5.11
N TRP A 608 0.95 1.24 5.82
CA TRP A 608 2.39 0.99 6.00
C TRP A 608 3.05 0.66 4.67
N GLY A 609 2.48 -0.26 3.89
CA GLY A 609 3.02 -0.62 2.57
C GLY A 609 3.16 0.60 1.65
N HIS A 610 2.10 1.40 1.52
CA HIS A 610 2.10 2.62 0.73
C HIS A 610 3.22 3.60 1.14
N ASP A 611 3.35 3.89 2.44
CA ASP A 611 4.33 4.87 2.92
C ASP A 611 5.76 4.32 2.90
N ASP A 612 5.97 3.05 3.26
CA ASP A 612 7.31 2.43 3.30
C ASP A 612 7.89 2.30 1.89
N ILE A 613 7.11 1.78 0.94
CA ILE A 613 7.56 1.60 -0.44
C ILE A 613 7.83 2.97 -1.09
N SER A 614 6.94 3.94 -0.90
CA SER A 614 7.17 5.33 -1.36
C SER A 614 8.46 5.92 -0.78
N ARG A 615 8.73 5.72 0.51
CA ARG A 615 9.98 6.17 1.16
C ARG A 615 11.22 5.50 0.57
N ILE A 616 11.15 4.21 0.25
CA ILE A 616 12.25 3.48 -0.38
C ILE A 616 12.55 4.06 -1.75
N PHE A 617 11.53 4.23 -2.60
CA PHE A 617 11.70 4.85 -3.92
C PHE A 617 12.26 6.29 -3.82
N LEU A 618 11.73 7.12 -2.92
CA LEU A 618 12.24 8.48 -2.69
C LEU A 618 13.73 8.49 -2.33
N ARG A 619 14.16 7.58 -1.46
CA ARG A 619 15.58 7.45 -1.03
C ARG A 619 16.49 6.96 -2.15
N GLN A 620 15.95 6.24 -3.11
CA GLN A 620 16.65 5.80 -4.31
C GLN A 620 16.63 6.88 -5.42
N GLY A 621 16.15 8.09 -5.13
CA GLY A 621 16.15 9.21 -6.06
C GLY A 621 14.92 9.30 -6.96
N ALA A 622 13.89 8.47 -6.72
CA ALA A 622 12.67 8.49 -7.52
C ALA A 622 11.87 9.79 -7.30
N GLN A 623 11.19 10.22 -8.36
CA GLN A 623 10.18 11.28 -8.27
C GLN A 623 8.83 10.65 -7.93
N LEU A 624 8.09 11.27 -7.02
CA LEU A 624 6.80 10.79 -6.57
C LEU A 624 5.74 11.84 -6.84
N TRP A 625 4.77 11.52 -7.68
CA TRP A 625 3.63 12.39 -7.95
C TRP A 625 2.39 11.84 -7.24
N PHE A 626 1.94 12.55 -6.21
CA PHE A 626 0.76 12.19 -5.43
C PHE A 626 -0.49 12.77 -6.08
N LEU A 627 -1.41 11.90 -6.47
CA LEU A 627 -2.73 12.23 -6.99
C LEU A 627 -3.77 11.94 -5.92
N ARG A 628 -4.30 13.00 -5.32
CA ARG A 628 -5.23 12.93 -4.20
C ARG A 628 -6.63 13.30 -4.61
N ALA A 629 -7.59 12.46 -4.24
CA ALA A 629 -9.02 12.75 -4.28
C ALA A 629 -9.64 12.50 -2.90
N ASN A 630 -10.64 13.28 -2.54
CA ASN A 630 -11.33 13.19 -1.25
C ASN A 630 -12.85 13.25 -1.46
N GLN A 631 -13.48 12.14 -1.87
CA GLN A 631 -14.93 12.12 -2.16
C GLN A 631 -15.33 13.22 -3.17
N VAL A 632 -14.92 13.04 -4.41
CA VAL A 632 -15.07 14.03 -5.49
C VAL A 632 -16.19 13.60 -6.43
N GLY A 633 -16.98 14.56 -6.91
CA GLY A 633 -18.23 14.30 -7.64
C GLY A 633 -19.36 15.09 -7.03
N GLY A 634 -20.61 14.62 -7.18
CA GLY A 634 -21.73 15.23 -6.47
C GLY A 634 -21.63 15.01 -4.96
N ILE A 635 -22.34 15.85 -4.21
CA ILE A 635 -22.25 15.90 -2.76
C ILE A 635 -23.16 14.84 -2.13
N ASP A 636 -22.61 14.07 -1.19
CA ASP A 636 -23.36 13.27 -0.22
C ASP A 636 -23.02 13.75 1.19
N LEU A 637 -23.94 14.44 1.86
CA LEU A 637 -23.71 15.00 3.21
C LEU A 637 -23.62 13.94 4.31
N GLY A 638 -24.13 12.73 4.08
CA GLY A 638 -24.15 11.65 5.07
C GLY A 638 -22.79 10.98 5.28
N ILE A 639 -21.82 11.23 4.38
CA ILE A 639 -20.48 10.65 4.45
C ILE A 639 -19.38 11.69 4.64
N ALA A 640 -18.23 11.27 5.15
CA ALA A 640 -17.02 12.09 5.23
C ALA A 640 -15.77 11.26 4.91
N PRO A 641 -14.73 11.83 4.29
CA PRO A 641 -13.54 11.07 3.97
C PRO A 641 -12.72 10.79 5.24
N VAL A 642 -12.29 9.54 5.43
CA VAL A 642 -11.43 9.16 6.57
C VAL A 642 -10.09 8.64 6.05
N ALA A 643 -8.98 9.13 6.59
CA ALA A 643 -7.66 8.66 6.19
C ALA A 643 -7.46 7.17 6.56
N PRO A 644 -6.77 6.37 5.73
CA PRO A 644 -6.30 5.06 6.13
C PRO A 644 -5.27 5.21 7.24
N THR A 645 -5.42 4.41 8.29
CA THR A 645 -4.62 4.49 9.51
C THR A 645 -3.65 3.33 9.61
N LEU A 646 -2.64 3.52 10.45
CA LEU A 646 -1.84 2.43 10.98
C LEU A 646 -2.65 1.66 12.04
N LEU A 647 -2.07 0.58 12.58
CA LEU A 647 -2.69 -0.17 13.68
C LEU A 647 -2.98 0.75 14.87
N LEU A 648 -4.22 0.73 15.38
CA LEU A 648 -4.72 1.62 16.45
C LEU A 648 -4.66 3.13 16.11
N GLY A 649 -4.54 3.48 14.83
CA GLY A 649 -4.30 4.87 14.42
C GLY A 649 -5.47 5.83 14.62
N GLY A 650 -6.67 5.35 14.95
CA GLY A 650 -7.77 6.19 15.43
C GLY A 650 -7.48 6.87 16.78
N VAL A 651 -6.42 6.47 17.49
CA VAL A 651 -5.86 7.21 18.63
C VAL A 651 -4.49 7.78 18.22
N PRO A 652 -4.41 9.08 17.85
CA PRO A 652 -3.22 9.63 17.18
C PRO A 652 -1.89 9.40 17.91
N VAL A 653 -1.87 9.55 19.24
CA VAL A 653 -0.65 9.35 20.04
C VAL A 653 -0.21 7.90 20.04
N LEU A 654 -1.14 6.95 20.23
CA LEU A 654 -0.83 5.52 20.21
C LEU A 654 -0.39 5.07 18.83
N GLY A 655 -1.08 5.52 17.76
CA GLY A 655 -0.69 5.24 16.39
C GLY A 655 0.74 5.71 16.07
N GLN A 656 1.11 6.92 16.51
CA GLN A 656 2.46 7.46 16.33
C GLN A 656 3.51 6.65 17.11
N VAL A 657 3.21 6.26 18.36
CA VAL A 657 4.11 5.43 19.17
C VAL A 657 4.33 4.07 18.51
N MET A 658 3.26 3.41 18.09
CA MET A 658 3.35 2.13 17.38
C MET A 658 4.15 2.26 16.10
N LYS A 659 3.96 3.34 15.33
CA LYS A 659 4.74 3.63 14.13
C LYS A 659 6.24 3.77 14.44
N ARG A 660 6.61 4.58 15.44
CA ARG A 660 8.02 4.80 15.79
C ARG A 660 8.69 3.51 16.27
N LEU A 661 7.99 2.70 17.06
CA LEU A 661 8.46 1.36 17.46
C LEU A 661 8.67 0.47 16.24
N ALA A 662 7.67 0.41 15.37
CA ALA A 662 7.71 -0.33 14.10
C ALA A 662 8.89 0.07 13.20
N ASP A 663 9.14 1.38 13.06
CA ASP A 663 10.24 1.91 12.27
C ASP A 663 11.60 1.59 12.92
N ALA A 664 11.71 1.72 14.25
CA ALA A 664 12.96 1.55 14.99
C ALA A 664 13.42 0.09 15.19
N VAL A 665 12.49 -0.86 15.12
CA VAL A 665 12.76 -2.31 15.29
C VAL A 665 13.28 -2.96 14.00
N ALA A 666 13.23 -2.25 12.86
CA ALA A 666 13.72 -2.73 11.57
C ALA A 666 15.12 -3.36 11.68
N GLN A 667 15.40 -4.37 10.86
CA GLN A 667 16.64 -5.15 10.96
C GLN A 667 17.90 -4.27 10.97
N PRO A 668 18.88 -4.60 11.83
CA PRO A 668 20.19 -3.98 11.79
C PRO A 668 20.82 -4.13 10.41
N THR A 669 21.24 -3.02 9.82
CA THR A 669 22.08 -3.03 8.61
C THR A 669 23.55 -3.24 8.99
N TRP A 670 24.33 -3.88 8.12
CA TRP A 670 25.76 -4.17 8.39
C TRP A 670 26.60 -2.91 8.66
N ASP A 671 26.15 -1.74 8.21
CA ASP A 671 26.79 -0.45 8.47
C ASP A 671 26.64 0.02 9.93
N GLU A 672 25.70 -0.53 10.70
CA GLU A 672 25.45 -0.16 12.09
C GLU A 672 26.59 -0.56 13.04
N GLY A 673 27.36 -1.59 12.71
CA GLY A 673 28.54 -1.98 13.50
C GLY A 673 29.57 -0.85 13.59
N SER A 674 29.76 -0.11 12.50
CA SER A 674 30.66 1.05 12.46
C SER A 674 30.14 2.19 13.34
N VAL A 675 28.82 2.41 13.36
CA VAL A 675 28.19 3.42 14.21
C VAL A 675 28.30 3.05 15.69
N ILE A 676 28.09 1.77 16.04
CA ILE A 676 28.26 1.27 17.41
C ILE A 676 29.70 1.50 17.88
N LEU A 677 30.69 1.03 17.10
CA LEU A 677 32.10 1.18 17.45
C LEU A 677 32.49 2.65 17.54
N GLY A 678 32.15 3.45 16.54
CA GLY A 678 32.42 4.89 16.53
C GLY A 678 31.79 5.63 17.71
N SER A 679 30.56 5.26 18.09
CA SER A 679 29.86 5.84 19.25
C SER A 679 30.52 5.44 20.58
N LEU A 680 30.95 4.20 20.72
CA LEU A 680 31.68 3.72 21.91
C LEU A 680 33.04 4.42 22.05
N LEU A 681 33.77 4.60 20.95
CA LEU A 681 35.02 5.35 20.92
C LEU A 681 34.80 6.83 21.27
N LEU A 682 33.79 7.47 20.67
CA LEU A 682 33.42 8.85 20.96
C LEU A 682 33.01 9.05 22.43
N TYR A 683 32.23 8.12 22.97
CA TYR A 683 31.88 8.14 24.39
C TYR A 683 33.14 7.97 25.27
N GLY A 684 33.93 6.94 25.01
CA GLY A 684 35.13 6.59 25.77
C GLY A 684 36.21 7.67 25.78
N ALA A 685 36.37 8.40 24.67
CA ALA A 685 37.33 9.50 24.53
C ALA A 685 37.15 10.61 25.57
N ILE A 686 35.91 10.85 26.03
CA ILE A 686 35.61 11.81 27.11
C ILE A 686 35.43 11.07 28.43
N ALA A 687 34.71 9.96 28.43
CA ALA A 687 34.31 9.27 29.65
C ALA A 687 35.49 8.69 30.44
N LEU A 688 36.47 8.09 29.76
CA LEU A 688 37.62 7.48 30.42
C LEU A 688 38.55 8.55 31.04
N PRO A 689 39.03 9.58 30.29
CA PRO A 689 39.91 10.58 30.88
C PRO A 689 39.25 11.38 32.00
N TYR A 690 38.02 11.85 31.80
CA TYR A 690 37.29 12.60 32.81
C TYR A 690 36.96 11.72 34.03
N GLY A 691 36.50 10.50 33.79
CA GLY A 691 36.10 9.56 34.84
C GLY A 691 37.27 9.15 35.74
N PHE A 692 38.44 8.84 35.16
CA PHE A 692 39.63 8.52 35.95
C PHE A 692 40.22 9.76 36.65
N LYS A 693 40.33 10.91 35.95
CA LYS A 693 40.85 12.16 36.54
C LYS A 693 40.00 12.63 37.73
N SER A 694 38.68 12.53 37.62
CA SER A 694 37.75 12.88 38.69
C SER A 694 37.59 11.81 39.78
N LYS A 695 38.35 10.70 39.68
CA LYS A 695 38.27 9.51 40.53
C LYS A 695 36.88 8.88 40.58
N PHE A 696 36.02 9.20 39.61
CA PHE A 696 34.70 8.60 39.47
C PHE A 696 34.81 7.15 39.02
N LEU A 697 35.58 6.88 37.96
CA LEU A 697 35.89 5.54 37.48
C LEU A 697 37.10 4.97 38.22
N ARG A 698 37.04 3.69 38.59
CA ARG A 698 38.15 2.95 39.19
C ARG A 698 38.17 1.54 38.64
N ARG A 699 39.35 1.02 38.27
CA ARG A 699 39.48 -0.38 37.84
C ARG A 699 38.97 -1.28 38.97
N PHE A 700 37.97 -2.08 38.66
CA PHE A 700 37.28 -2.93 39.62
C PHE A 700 36.77 -4.14 38.86
N ALA A 701 37.32 -5.32 39.10
CA ALA A 701 36.90 -6.55 38.45
C ALA A 701 36.13 -7.40 39.47
N VAL A 702 34.84 -7.59 39.24
CA VAL A 702 34.04 -8.58 39.98
C VAL A 702 33.43 -9.54 38.98
N ILE A 703 34.16 -10.63 38.73
CA ILE A 703 33.63 -11.79 38.03
C ILE A 703 33.31 -12.81 39.12
N GLY A 704 32.05 -12.80 39.56
CA GLY A 704 31.51 -13.82 40.45
C GLY A 704 31.18 -15.10 39.69
N ASN A 705 30.16 -15.83 40.14
CA ASN A 705 29.64 -16.99 39.41
C ASN A 705 29.28 -16.62 37.95
N PRO A 706 29.82 -17.33 36.93
CA PRO A 706 29.59 -17.03 35.51
C PRO A 706 28.11 -16.99 35.09
N LEU A 707 27.27 -17.85 35.66
CA LEU A 707 25.83 -17.87 35.36
C LEU A 707 25.11 -16.64 35.93
N ILE A 708 25.48 -16.22 37.15
CA ILE A 708 24.92 -15.00 37.77
C ILE A 708 25.39 -13.76 37.00
N PHE A 709 26.65 -13.75 36.55
CA PHE A 709 27.19 -12.69 35.71
C PHE A 709 26.44 -12.62 34.37
N LEU A 710 26.25 -13.74 33.68
CA LEU A 710 25.48 -13.80 32.43
C LEU A 710 24.03 -13.35 32.61
N PHE A 711 23.36 -13.82 33.66
CA PHE A 711 21.99 -13.41 33.98
C PHE A 711 21.90 -11.90 34.23
N ASN A 712 22.87 -11.32 34.95
CA ASN A 712 22.93 -9.88 35.18
C ASN A 712 23.17 -9.10 33.88
N LEU A 713 24.01 -9.60 32.98
CA LEU A 713 24.21 -8.98 31.66
C LEU A 713 22.91 -8.95 30.84
N VAL A 714 22.17 -10.06 30.78
CA VAL A 714 20.85 -10.11 30.10
C VAL A 714 19.86 -9.18 30.79
N ARG A 715 19.86 -9.14 32.13
CA ARG A 715 19.01 -8.21 32.87
C ARG A 715 19.32 -6.76 32.53
N LEU A 716 20.58 -6.36 32.47
CA LEU A 716 21.00 -4.99 32.13
C LEU A 716 20.63 -4.60 30.70
N LEU A 717 20.61 -5.57 29.78
CA LEU A 717 20.17 -5.37 28.40
C LEU A 717 18.69 -5.00 28.35
N LEU A 718 17.85 -5.72 29.10
CA LEU A 718 16.41 -5.44 29.15
C LEU A 718 16.09 -4.20 30.01
N LEU A 719 16.72 -4.10 31.18
CA LEU A 719 16.54 -3.02 32.15
C LEU A 719 17.89 -2.68 32.82
N PRO A 720 18.48 -1.50 32.57
CA PRO A 720 17.80 -0.32 32.02
C PRO A 720 17.81 -0.19 30.48
N ALA A 721 18.75 -0.82 29.77
CA ALA A 721 19.13 -0.36 28.42
C ALA A 721 17.95 -0.31 27.43
N LEU A 722 17.29 -1.43 27.16
CA LEU A 722 16.21 -1.47 26.17
C LEU A 722 15.03 -0.56 26.55
N ILE A 723 14.53 -0.66 27.79
CA ILE A 723 13.34 0.10 28.22
C ILE A 723 13.60 1.61 28.20
N GLU A 724 14.76 2.06 28.66
CA GLU A 724 15.08 3.49 28.63
C GLU A 724 15.24 4.00 27.20
N GLU A 725 15.89 3.22 26.32
CA GLU A 725 16.01 3.62 24.92
C GLU A 725 14.66 3.61 24.18
N VAL A 726 13.75 2.68 24.48
CA VAL A 726 12.35 2.75 23.99
C VAL A 726 11.72 4.08 24.36
N LEU A 727 11.78 4.46 25.64
CA LEU A 727 11.10 5.65 26.13
C LEU A 727 11.72 6.93 25.56
N PHE A 728 13.04 7.09 25.70
CA PHE A 728 13.69 8.36 25.40
C PHE A 728 14.05 8.49 23.92
N ARG A 729 14.46 7.41 23.24
CA ARG A 729 14.99 7.49 21.86
C ARG A 729 13.95 7.05 20.84
N VAL A 730 13.00 6.19 21.18
CA VAL A 730 11.98 5.75 20.22
C VAL A 730 10.66 6.49 20.37
N ILE A 731 10.11 6.57 21.59
CA ILE A 731 8.79 7.18 21.81
C ILE A 731 8.86 8.71 21.71
N LEU A 732 9.77 9.34 22.45
CA LEU A 732 9.84 10.80 22.52
C LEU A 732 10.51 11.43 21.29
N LEU A 733 11.60 10.85 20.82
CA LEU A 733 12.40 11.41 19.73
C LEU A 733 11.82 10.99 18.37
N PRO A 734 11.58 11.93 17.44
CA PRO A 734 11.11 11.59 16.10
C PRO A 734 12.09 10.72 15.32
N HIS A 735 11.56 9.70 14.65
CA HIS A 735 12.34 8.79 13.82
C HIS A 735 12.86 9.51 12.56
N PRO A 736 14.07 9.19 12.05
CA PRO A 736 14.63 9.86 10.86
C PRO A 736 13.75 9.79 9.60
N VAL A 737 12.88 8.78 9.49
CA VAL A 737 11.92 8.63 8.36
C VAL A 737 10.77 9.64 8.40
N GLU A 738 10.52 10.31 9.54
CA GLU A 738 9.47 11.34 9.66
C GLU A 738 9.82 12.64 8.93
N GLY A 739 11.09 12.79 8.49
CA GLY A 739 11.52 13.92 7.66
C GLY A 739 11.43 15.29 8.34
N LEU A 740 11.50 15.36 9.66
CA LEU A 740 11.39 16.65 10.35
C LEU A 740 12.59 17.57 10.04
N PRO A 741 12.35 18.89 9.86
CA PRO A 741 13.43 19.87 9.77
C PRO A 741 14.34 19.83 11.00
N LEU A 742 15.64 20.04 10.80
CA LEU A 742 16.67 19.90 11.84
C LEU A 742 16.34 20.69 13.12
N GLY A 743 15.91 21.95 13.00
CA GLY A 743 15.56 22.77 14.15
C GLY A 743 14.45 22.17 15.02
N ARG A 744 13.38 21.65 14.41
CA ARG A 744 12.29 20.97 15.15
C ARG A 744 12.76 19.67 15.78
N TRP A 745 13.61 18.92 15.08
CA TRP A 745 14.19 17.69 15.62
C TRP A 745 15.09 17.98 16.83
N LEU A 746 15.91 19.05 16.78
CA LEU A 746 16.77 19.48 17.89
C LEU A 746 15.98 19.85 19.15
N ILE A 747 14.78 20.44 19.00
CA ILE A 747 13.89 20.71 20.14
C ILE A 747 13.49 19.41 20.83
N TRP A 748 13.05 18.39 20.06
CA TRP A 748 12.71 17.08 20.60
C TRP A 748 13.91 16.34 21.20
N ALA A 749 15.10 16.48 20.59
CA ALA A 749 16.34 15.95 21.12
C ALA A 749 16.69 16.58 22.48
N GLY A 750 16.56 17.91 22.60
CA GLY A 750 16.77 18.62 23.86
C GLY A 750 15.76 18.22 24.94
N LEU A 751 14.48 18.11 24.58
CA LEU A 751 13.43 17.64 25.51
C LEU A 751 13.68 16.21 25.98
N SER A 752 13.96 15.28 25.06
CA SER A 752 14.26 13.88 25.39
C SER A 752 15.47 13.77 26.32
N LEU A 753 16.57 14.48 26.00
CA LEU A 753 17.77 14.49 26.83
C LEU A 753 17.51 15.09 28.22
N GLY A 754 16.76 16.19 28.30
CA GLY A 754 16.38 16.81 29.58
C GLY A 754 15.54 15.87 30.46
N LEU A 755 14.54 15.22 29.88
CA LEU A 755 13.70 14.24 30.59
C LEU A 755 14.51 13.01 31.03
N PHE A 756 15.46 12.55 30.22
CA PHE A 756 16.37 11.46 30.57
C PHE A 756 17.22 11.79 31.81
N VAL A 757 17.75 13.02 31.89
CA VAL A 757 18.48 13.51 33.08
C VAL A 757 17.56 13.56 34.30
N VAL A 758 16.37 14.17 34.16
CA VAL A 758 15.40 14.32 35.27
C VAL A 758 14.93 12.96 35.79
N TYR A 759 14.70 12.01 34.89
CA TYR A 759 14.31 10.64 35.24
C TYR A 759 15.29 9.98 36.21
N HIS A 760 16.60 10.20 36.07
CA HIS A 760 17.60 9.64 36.98
C HIS A 760 17.51 10.26 38.39
N PHE A 761 17.26 11.56 38.50
CA PHE A 761 17.03 12.21 39.80
C PHE A 761 15.75 11.70 40.48
N LEU A 762 14.66 11.56 39.70
CA LEU A 762 13.40 11.02 40.21
C LEU A 762 13.52 9.56 40.64
N SER A 763 14.24 8.75 39.87
CA SER A 763 14.53 7.34 40.19
C SER A 763 15.22 7.21 41.54
N ALA A 764 16.28 8.00 41.76
CA ALA A 764 16.99 8.06 43.04
C ALA A 764 16.11 8.51 44.21
N ARG A 765 15.09 9.33 43.98
CA ARG A 765 14.22 9.87 45.03
C ARG A 765 13.01 8.98 45.35
N THR A 766 12.62 8.10 44.43
CA THR A 766 11.36 7.35 44.53
C THR A 766 11.59 5.86 44.74
N TYR A 767 11.93 5.10 43.69
CA TYR A 767 11.96 3.64 43.72
C TYR A 767 13.37 3.04 43.74
N TYR A 768 14.43 3.84 43.58
CA TYR A 768 15.82 3.39 43.76
C TYR A 768 16.66 4.30 44.68
N PRO A 769 16.29 4.45 45.98
CA PRO A 769 17.02 5.30 46.93
C PRO A 769 18.51 5.00 47.08
N ALA A 770 18.93 3.74 46.89
CA ALA A 770 20.33 3.34 46.95
C ALA A 770 21.21 4.07 45.91
N GLY A 771 20.64 4.44 44.76
CA GLY A 771 21.34 5.18 43.72
C GLY A 771 21.57 6.66 44.01
N ASN A 772 20.93 7.23 45.04
CA ASN A 772 20.95 8.67 45.34
C ASN A 772 22.37 9.28 45.42
N PRO A 773 23.36 8.69 46.12
CA PRO A 773 24.72 9.23 46.18
C PRO A 773 25.41 9.30 44.81
N THR A 774 25.00 8.46 43.86
CA THR A 774 25.57 8.41 42.52
C THR A 774 24.80 9.29 41.54
N PHE A 775 23.47 9.23 41.53
CA PHE A 775 22.65 9.94 40.55
C PHE A 775 22.65 11.46 40.74
N PHE A 776 22.92 11.96 41.96
CA PHE A 776 23.14 13.38 42.22
C PHE A 776 24.62 13.81 42.15
N ASP A 777 25.55 12.88 41.88
CA ASP A 777 26.96 13.22 41.69
C ASP A 777 27.13 13.96 40.36
N ARG A 778 27.68 15.18 40.40
CA ARG A 778 27.93 16.01 39.20
C ARG A 778 28.74 15.25 38.13
N ARG A 779 29.66 14.37 38.54
CA ARG A 779 30.49 13.58 37.61
C ARG A 779 29.66 12.54 36.89
N PHE A 780 28.75 11.85 37.60
CA PHE A 780 27.81 10.92 36.99
C PHE A 780 26.88 11.65 36.03
N VAL A 781 26.31 12.79 36.45
CA VAL A 781 25.40 13.59 35.60
C VAL A 781 26.09 14.01 34.30
N VAL A 782 27.35 14.47 34.35
CA VAL A 782 28.13 14.81 33.14
C VAL A 782 28.30 13.59 32.23
N LEU A 783 28.74 12.45 32.76
CA LEU A 783 28.98 11.23 31.97
C LEU A 783 27.69 10.64 31.39
N MET A 784 26.63 10.59 32.18
CA MET A 784 25.31 10.12 31.75
C MET A 784 24.72 11.06 30.69
N THR A 785 24.86 12.38 30.86
CA THR A 785 24.36 13.35 29.86
C THR A 785 25.13 13.19 28.55
N TRP A 786 26.45 13.02 28.62
CA TRP A 786 27.27 12.74 27.45
C TRP A 786 26.87 11.43 26.75
N LEU A 787 26.65 10.35 27.50
CA LEU A 787 26.11 9.12 26.94
C LEU A 787 24.77 9.39 26.24
N GLY A 788 23.88 10.16 26.88
CA GLY A 788 22.59 10.52 26.30
C GLY A 788 22.70 11.30 25.00
N VAL A 789 23.69 12.19 24.86
CA VAL A 789 24.00 12.89 23.61
C VAL A 789 24.48 11.91 22.54
N VAL A 790 25.44 11.05 22.85
CA VAL A 790 25.98 10.04 21.91
C VAL A 790 24.86 9.11 21.41
N LEU A 791 24.01 8.61 22.31
CA LEU A 791 22.87 7.76 21.95
C LEU A 791 21.86 8.51 21.06
N THR A 792 21.59 9.78 21.35
CA THR A 792 20.69 10.62 20.55
C THR A 792 21.23 10.85 19.14
N LEU A 793 22.55 11.06 18.99
CA LEU A 793 23.21 11.18 17.69
C LEU A 793 23.23 9.85 16.94
N ALA A 794 23.53 8.74 17.62
CA ALA A 794 23.48 7.40 17.02
C ALA A 794 22.07 7.09 16.50
N TYR A 795 21.03 7.37 17.29
CA TYR A 795 19.64 7.19 16.86
C TYR A 795 19.26 8.10 15.68
N ARG A 796 19.77 9.34 15.61
CA ARG A 796 19.51 10.23 14.48
C ARG A 796 20.04 9.67 13.16
N VAL A 797 21.17 8.97 13.21
CA VAL A 797 21.82 8.38 12.05
C VAL A 797 21.14 7.08 11.65
N THR A 798 20.85 6.20 12.61
CA THR A 798 20.40 4.84 12.32
C THR A 798 18.88 4.66 12.42
N GLY A 799 18.22 5.40 13.31
CA GLY A 799 16.83 5.13 13.72
C GLY A 799 16.64 3.82 14.48
N SER A 800 17.72 3.04 14.69
CA SER A 800 17.68 1.66 15.19
C SER A 800 17.66 1.62 16.71
N ILE A 801 16.66 0.95 17.29
CA ILE A 801 16.59 0.69 18.72
C ILE A 801 17.74 -0.21 19.19
N TRP A 802 18.18 -1.14 18.34
CA TRP A 802 19.22 -2.11 18.67
C TRP A 802 20.58 -1.45 18.85
N VAL A 803 20.91 -0.47 17.99
CA VAL A 803 22.16 0.29 18.07
C VAL A 803 22.28 1.03 19.39
N VAL A 804 21.26 1.82 19.74
CA VAL A 804 21.29 2.60 21.00
C VAL A 804 21.23 1.71 22.22
N THR A 805 20.44 0.63 22.18
CA THR A 805 20.35 -0.33 23.29
C THR A 805 21.70 -1.00 23.53
N LEU A 806 22.40 -1.42 22.47
CA LEU A 806 23.69 -2.09 22.59
C LEU A 806 24.78 -1.14 23.12
N ILE A 807 24.85 0.09 22.59
CA ILE A 807 25.80 1.10 23.08
C ILE A 807 25.55 1.39 24.57
N HIS A 808 24.30 1.63 24.95
CA HIS A 808 23.92 1.87 26.35
C HIS A 808 24.28 0.67 27.22
N TRP A 809 23.90 -0.54 26.80
CA TRP A 809 24.17 -1.77 27.53
C TRP A 809 25.67 -2.01 27.75
N VAL A 810 26.51 -1.86 26.72
CA VAL A 810 27.97 -2.02 26.84
C VAL A 810 28.53 -1.00 27.84
N VAL A 811 28.14 0.27 27.72
CA VAL A 811 28.63 1.33 28.63
C VAL A 811 28.26 1.04 30.08
N VAL A 812 27.02 0.64 30.34
CA VAL A 812 26.55 0.32 31.71
C VAL A 812 27.23 -0.95 32.24
N ALA A 813 27.31 -2.01 31.44
CA ALA A 813 27.94 -3.27 31.85
C ALA A 813 29.42 -3.08 32.20
N VAL A 814 30.18 -2.38 31.34
CA VAL A 814 31.59 -2.07 31.57
C VAL A 814 31.76 -1.19 32.81
N TRP A 815 30.89 -0.19 33.00
CA TRP A 815 30.96 0.66 34.19
C TRP A 815 30.70 -0.12 35.49
N LEU A 816 29.64 -0.93 35.52
CA LEU A 816 29.25 -1.69 36.71
C LEU A 816 30.29 -2.74 37.10
N HIS A 817 30.74 -3.54 36.12
CA HIS A 817 31.57 -4.72 36.39
C HIS A 817 33.07 -4.51 36.22
N GLY A 818 33.49 -3.44 35.54
CA GLY A 818 34.90 -3.16 35.23
C GLY A 818 35.44 -1.84 35.80
N LEU A 819 34.58 -0.83 35.99
CA LEU A 819 34.99 0.55 36.32
C LEU A 819 34.39 1.10 37.62
N GLY A 820 33.94 0.22 38.51
CA GLY A 820 33.59 0.55 39.90
C GLY A 820 32.17 1.07 40.10
N GLY A 821 31.23 0.80 39.20
CA GLY A 821 29.83 1.22 39.32
C GLY A 821 29.04 0.49 40.42
N ILE A 822 29.22 -0.83 40.59
CA ILE A 822 28.55 -1.61 41.65
C ILE A 822 28.73 -1.02 43.06
N PRO A 823 29.97 -0.78 43.55
CA PRO A 823 30.17 -0.22 44.89
C PRO A 823 29.59 1.20 45.04
N ARG A 824 29.54 1.99 43.96
CA ARG A 824 28.95 3.34 43.96
C ARG A 824 27.43 3.32 44.11
N LEU A 825 26.75 2.42 43.39
CA LEU A 825 25.30 2.22 43.52
C LEU A 825 24.90 1.57 44.84
N ALA A 826 25.81 0.85 45.50
CA ALA A 826 25.62 0.29 46.84
C ALA A 826 25.84 1.31 47.98
N GLY A 827 26.17 2.57 47.67
CA GLY A 827 26.42 3.61 48.68
C GLY A 827 27.71 3.42 49.50
N LYS A 828 28.62 2.52 49.08
CA LYS A 828 29.89 2.30 49.78
C LYS A 828 30.89 3.39 49.38
N LYS A 829 31.41 4.14 50.37
CA LYS A 829 32.58 5.00 50.15
C LYS A 829 33.77 4.09 49.86
N PHE A 830 34.47 4.32 48.75
CA PHE A 830 35.79 3.73 48.56
C PHE A 830 36.71 4.35 49.62
N SER A 831 36.98 3.62 50.70
CA SER A 831 38.07 3.95 51.62
C SER A 831 39.39 3.94 50.83
N GLY A 832 40.30 4.83 51.21
CA GLY A 832 41.62 5.00 50.60
C GLY A 832 42.46 3.73 50.61
N GLU A 833 43.56 3.79 49.86
CA GLU A 833 44.59 2.77 49.67
C GLU A 833 44.71 1.73 50.80
N GLY A 834 44.62 0.45 50.41
CA GLY A 834 45.02 -0.68 51.25
C GLY A 834 43.91 -1.66 51.62
N ASP A 835 43.27 -2.31 50.64
CA ASP A 835 42.73 -3.66 50.88
C ASP A 835 42.46 -4.38 49.55
N LEU A 836 43.51 -4.93 48.96
CA LEU A 836 43.41 -5.84 47.80
C LEU A 836 43.57 -7.32 48.19
N ASN A 837 43.61 -7.68 49.48
CA ASN A 837 43.85 -9.07 49.89
C ASN A 837 43.19 -9.44 51.24
N ARG A 838 41.86 -9.40 51.33
CA ARG A 838 41.15 -10.18 52.37
C ARG A 838 40.01 -10.98 51.77
N PRO A 839 40.08 -12.33 51.80
CA PRO A 839 38.91 -13.16 51.54
C PRO A 839 37.93 -12.98 52.71
N ASN A 840 36.67 -12.71 52.39
CA ASN A 840 35.61 -12.58 53.38
C ASN A 840 35.29 -13.98 53.95
N PRO A 841 35.25 -14.20 55.28
CA PRO A 841 34.71 -15.44 55.84
C PRO A 841 33.18 -15.36 55.89
N MET A 842 32.54 -16.31 55.18
CA MET A 842 31.12 -16.71 55.15
C MET A 842 30.03 -15.64 55.02
#